data_AF-A0AA37KEA0-F1
#
_entry.id   AF-A0AA37KEA0-F1
#
_cell.length_a   1.000
_cell.length_b   1.000
_cell.length_c   1.000
_cell.angle_alpha   90.00
_cell.angle_beta   90.00
_cell.angle_gamma   90.00
#
_symmetry.space_group_name_H-M   'P 1'
#
loop_
_entity.id
_entity.type
_entity.pdbx_description
1 polymer ?
#
loop_
_entity_poly.entity_id
_entity_poly.type
_entity_poly.pdbx_seq_one_letter_code
_entity_poly.pdbx_strand_id
1 'polypeptide(L)'
;MRKVIEQADKYKTVVSRYEAEIYIKGKTEILKQNILMRFAHHLFPVDRKNKDMIFEMVSHSKFNAPNNYLHSFEAINGNSIPNGAKQQEVLTFLNLNVYSPTIYNEGIIMPVAHEAFKYYNFNLESIETTGNLKIYQIRFMPKLWSQKLICGDLYITDKDWHIDKIDLNGRFSFAEFNLVMTFGRDYRHFILPQKADLFLRYHVLGNAIASYYHTSFKYEAVEWVEEDYEDKKHHSLDLTGYYQLSSDTIPIISDSSYWKNKRDIPLTQEEETKYEKTSIRTTQANDTSNIRKYLKITERLTNTINLDYKTTRLKYSGILNPFQLGYSGRNGITYRQQLRFSKTFKKDRQLRFRPEVGFVFKRKELFFKFEGDWEYLPEKQGALSLSLGNTNQGYSSKIMNEINEQLKDSTFNFENLDLEYFKHYYIELKNQIELFNGFQMITGISYHRRIPTRKSAIDPGDGVTEIINENYHDFIPTIGFSYTPRQYYWMDGYRKEYLYSYYPTISIEFGRAIPGVWKSSGNYGRVEADIHQSIYLGLSRRFNYHISGGLYTAQKSTYFADYRYFTRHNFPESWGGDDFGGVFHQLGSVWFNASDKYVQAHAMYESPFMLFQLFKPEATKHIISERFYLSQLWMPVKPSYTEIGYGFGNHIFNVAAFVGFDKLKYDGIGFKFAFELFQ
;
A
#
# COMPACT_ATOMS: atom_id res chain seq x y z
N MET A 1 -2.49 -17.76 -32.08
CA MET A 1 -2.94 -17.26 -30.77
C MET A 1 -3.63 -18.28 -29.89
N ARG A 2 -4.78 -18.90 -30.23
CA ARG A 2 -5.43 -19.87 -29.32
C ARG A 2 -4.48 -20.99 -28.84
N LYS A 3 -3.72 -21.60 -29.76
CA LYS A 3 -2.67 -22.58 -29.43
C LYS A 3 -1.55 -22.02 -28.54
N VAL A 4 -1.19 -20.75 -28.72
CA VAL A 4 -0.16 -20.08 -27.92
C VAL A 4 -0.63 -19.89 -26.48
N ILE A 5 -1.89 -19.48 -26.29
CA ILE A 5 -2.50 -19.33 -24.96
C ILE A 5 -2.56 -20.69 -24.24
N GLU A 6 -2.96 -21.75 -24.94
CA GLU A 6 -2.98 -23.10 -24.40
C GLU A 6 -1.59 -23.61 -23.98
N GLN A 7 -0.55 -23.30 -24.78
CA GLN A 7 0.83 -23.66 -24.42
C GLN A 7 1.44 -22.74 -23.36
N ALA A 8 1.00 -21.48 -23.28
CA ALA A 8 1.47 -20.53 -22.27
C ALA A 8 1.16 -21.01 -20.85
N ASP A 9 0.01 -21.65 -20.64
CA ASP A 9 -0.33 -22.27 -19.34
C ASP A 9 0.67 -23.36 -18.95
N LYS A 10 1.21 -24.10 -19.92
CA LYS A 10 2.28 -25.07 -19.69
C LYS A 10 3.60 -24.36 -19.43
N TYR A 11 4.05 -23.52 -20.36
CA TYR A 11 5.34 -22.81 -20.32
C TYR A 11 5.52 -21.93 -19.08
N LYS A 12 4.42 -21.43 -18.51
CA LYS A 12 4.44 -20.68 -17.25
C LYS A 12 5.08 -21.45 -16.09
N THR A 13 4.95 -22.78 -16.04
CA THR A 13 5.36 -23.60 -14.88
C THR A 13 6.50 -24.58 -15.16
N VAL A 14 7.05 -24.63 -16.38
CA VAL A 14 8.05 -25.67 -16.75
C VAL A 14 9.43 -25.39 -16.15
N VAL A 15 9.80 -24.13 -15.92
CA VAL A 15 11.09 -23.79 -15.29
C VAL A 15 10.92 -23.90 -13.77
N SER A 16 11.65 -24.83 -13.16
CA SER A 16 11.68 -24.98 -11.69
C SER A 16 12.64 -23.98 -11.07
N ARG A 17 13.86 -23.91 -11.59
CA ARG A 17 14.93 -23.06 -11.08
C ARG A 17 15.91 -22.66 -12.18
N TYR A 18 16.49 -21.47 -12.10
CA TYR A 18 17.68 -21.13 -12.89
C TYR A 18 18.64 -20.23 -12.11
N GLU A 19 19.91 -20.26 -12.50
CA GLU A 19 20.95 -19.31 -12.08
C GLU A 19 21.53 -18.62 -13.31
N ALA A 20 21.61 -17.29 -13.28
CA ALA A 20 22.03 -16.49 -14.41
C ALA A 20 22.80 -15.24 -13.99
N GLU A 21 23.90 -14.95 -14.70
CA GLU A 21 24.56 -13.66 -14.64
C GLU A 21 23.86 -12.67 -15.59
N ILE A 22 23.48 -11.52 -15.06
CA ILE A 22 22.76 -10.46 -15.77
C ILE A 22 23.66 -9.22 -15.84
N TYR A 23 23.97 -8.78 -17.05
CA TYR A 23 24.62 -7.49 -17.30
C TYR A 23 23.57 -6.45 -17.70
N ILE A 24 23.59 -5.29 -17.05
CA ILE A 24 22.66 -4.19 -17.30
C ILE A 24 23.46 -2.92 -17.58
N LYS A 25 23.19 -2.28 -18.71
CA LYS A 25 23.67 -0.95 -19.08
C LYS A 25 22.51 0.03 -19.08
N GLY A 26 22.59 1.07 -18.26
CA GLY A 26 21.55 2.10 -18.14
C GLY A 26 22.04 3.47 -18.58
N LYS A 27 21.21 4.19 -19.34
CA LYS A 27 21.38 5.60 -19.69
C LYS A 27 20.11 6.35 -19.29
N THR A 28 20.24 7.50 -18.63
CA THR A 28 19.11 8.36 -18.25
C THR A 28 19.42 9.80 -18.59
N GLU A 29 18.47 10.48 -19.23
CA GLU A 29 18.57 11.86 -19.68
C GLU A 29 17.37 12.68 -19.19
N ILE A 30 17.65 13.84 -18.60
CA ILE A 30 16.63 14.81 -18.20
C ILE A 30 16.36 15.76 -19.39
N LEU A 31 15.28 15.50 -20.13
CA LEU A 31 14.88 16.29 -21.30
C LEU A 31 14.29 17.66 -20.89
N LYS A 32 13.48 17.70 -19.84
CA LYS A 32 12.85 18.93 -19.34
C LYS A 32 12.72 18.89 -17.83
N GLN A 33 13.08 20.00 -17.18
CA GLN A 33 12.98 20.15 -15.72
C GLN A 33 12.38 21.51 -15.33
N ASN A 34 11.57 21.53 -14.29
CA ASN A 34 11.03 22.71 -13.62
C ASN A 34 11.33 22.70 -12.12
N ILE A 35 10.82 23.68 -11.37
CA ILE A 35 11.07 23.80 -9.93
C ILE A 35 10.49 22.63 -9.11
N LEU A 36 9.46 21.93 -9.64
CA LEU A 36 8.79 20.81 -8.98
C LEU A 36 9.67 19.56 -8.90
N MET A 37 10.69 19.41 -9.77
CA MET A 37 11.69 18.33 -9.64
C MET A 37 12.39 18.32 -8.28
N ARG A 38 12.48 19.49 -7.61
CA ARG A 38 13.06 19.60 -6.27
C ARG A 38 12.19 18.96 -5.19
N PHE A 39 10.90 18.82 -5.42
CA PHE A 39 9.93 18.25 -4.48
C PHE A 39 9.54 16.80 -4.85
N ALA A 40 9.83 16.36 -6.08
CA ALA A 40 9.41 15.07 -6.63
C ALA A 40 10.53 13.99 -6.64
N HIS A 41 11.41 13.93 -5.62
CA HIS A 41 12.47 12.88 -5.59
C HIS A 41 11.94 11.45 -5.48
N HIS A 42 10.70 11.28 -5.04
CA HIS A 42 10.06 9.96 -4.92
C HIS A 42 9.46 9.49 -6.23
N LEU A 43 9.21 10.40 -7.18
CA LEU A 43 8.61 10.07 -8.48
C LEU A 43 9.64 9.71 -9.55
N PHE A 44 10.84 10.25 -9.44
CA PHE A 44 11.89 10.08 -10.43
C PHE A 44 13.13 9.48 -9.78
N PRO A 45 13.54 8.26 -10.15
CA PRO A 45 14.76 7.63 -9.66
C PRO A 45 15.98 8.21 -10.41
N VAL A 46 16.22 9.52 -10.29
CA VAL A 46 17.32 10.22 -10.97
C VAL A 46 18.14 11.03 -9.97
N ASP A 47 19.46 10.91 -10.06
CA ASP A 47 20.39 11.72 -9.28
C ASP A 47 20.41 13.15 -9.83
N ARG A 48 20.13 14.13 -8.96
CA ARG A 48 19.98 15.56 -9.29
C ARG A 48 21.26 16.21 -9.79
N LYS A 49 22.41 15.56 -9.63
CA LYS A 49 23.74 16.14 -9.90
C LYS A 49 24.09 16.19 -11.39
N ASN A 50 23.63 15.22 -12.18
CA ASN A 50 23.99 15.08 -13.60
C ASN A 50 22.71 15.02 -14.46
N LYS A 51 22.64 15.86 -15.50
CA LYS A 51 21.54 15.80 -16.49
C LYS A 51 21.54 14.50 -17.31
N ASP A 52 22.73 13.92 -17.46
CA ASP A 52 22.96 12.66 -18.16
C ASP A 52 23.63 11.68 -17.21
N MET A 53 22.97 10.57 -16.92
CA MET A 53 23.48 9.47 -16.11
C MET A 53 23.72 8.25 -16.99
N ILE A 54 24.88 7.62 -16.82
CA ILE A 54 25.26 6.38 -17.47
C ILE A 54 25.87 5.48 -16.42
N PHE A 55 25.39 4.25 -16.35
CA PHE A 55 25.91 3.25 -15.45
C PHE A 55 25.86 1.85 -16.07
N GLU A 56 26.69 0.98 -15.52
CA GLU A 56 26.75 -0.45 -15.80
C GLU A 56 26.68 -1.19 -14.46
N MET A 57 25.94 -2.29 -14.43
CA MET A 57 25.86 -3.16 -13.27
C MET A 57 25.85 -4.63 -13.68
N VAL A 58 26.42 -5.47 -12.82
CA VAL A 58 26.36 -6.94 -12.93
C VAL A 58 25.60 -7.48 -11.74
N SER A 59 24.60 -8.31 -12.01
CA SER A 59 23.79 -8.97 -11.01
C SER A 59 23.77 -10.48 -11.27
N HIS A 60 24.06 -11.26 -10.25
CA HIS A 60 23.81 -12.69 -10.28
C HIS A 60 22.37 -12.94 -9.81
N SER A 61 21.56 -13.56 -10.67
CA SER A 61 20.14 -13.82 -10.46
C SER A 61 19.88 -15.31 -10.22
N LYS A 62 19.09 -15.62 -9.19
CA LYS A 62 18.56 -16.96 -8.96
C LYS A 62 17.04 -16.91 -9.01
N PHE A 63 16.45 -17.71 -9.89
CA PHE A 63 15.01 -17.85 -9.97
C PHE A 63 14.55 -19.18 -9.40
N ASN A 64 13.48 -19.16 -8.62
CA ASN A 64 12.76 -20.34 -8.17
C ASN A 64 11.26 -20.18 -8.48
N ALA A 65 10.64 -21.21 -9.04
CA ALA A 65 9.21 -21.22 -9.32
C ALA A 65 8.38 -21.05 -8.02
N PRO A 66 7.19 -20.41 -8.07
CA PRO A 66 6.50 -19.97 -9.28
C PRO A 66 6.72 -18.50 -9.71
N ASN A 67 7.51 -17.67 -9.02
CA ASN A 67 7.83 -16.27 -9.41
C ASN A 67 8.85 -15.60 -8.44
N ASN A 68 9.81 -16.34 -7.90
CA ASN A 68 10.81 -15.80 -6.97
C ASN A 68 12.10 -15.47 -7.71
N TYR A 69 12.53 -14.20 -7.67
CA TYR A 69 13.76 -13.72 -8.27
C TYR A 69 14.67 -13.12 -7.19
N LEU A 70 15.79 -13.79 -6.92
CA LEU A 70 16.87 -13.28 -6.08
C LEU A 70 17.89 -12.57 -6.97
N HIS A 71 18.30 -11.35 -6.60
CA HIS A 71 19.40 -10.64 -7.26
C HIS A 71 20.48 -10.27 -6.25
N SER A 72 21.69 -10.78 -6.44
CA SER A 72 22.88 -10.31 -5.75
C SER A 72 23.68 -9.41 -6.70
N PHE A 73 23.82 -8.14 -6.35
CA PHE A 73 24.61 -7.19 -7.14
C PHE A 73 26.10 -7.39 -6.84
N GLU A 74 26.88 -7.71 -7.87
CA GLU A 74 28.30 -8.02 -7.72
C GLU A 74 29.19 -6.81 -8.02
N ALA A 75 28.81 -5.99 -9.00
CA ALA A 75 29.64 -4.88 -9.44
C ALA A 75 28.80 -3.73 -9.99
N ILE A 76 29.25 -2.51 -9.75
CA ILE A 76 28.65 -1.29 -10.31
C ILE A 76 29.71 -0.29 -10.75
N ASN A 77 29.47 0.37 -11.88
CA ASN A 77 30.33 1.42 -12.43
C ASN A 77 29.49 2.45 -13.19
N GLY A 78 29.91 3.71 -13.24
CA GLY A 78 29.13 4.76 -13.89
C GLY A 78 29.64 6.15 -13.62
N ASN A 79 29.13 7.12 -14.38
CA ASN A 79 29.35 8.54 -14.12
C ASN A 79 28.54 9.04 -12.89
N SER A 80 27.48 8.32 -12.54
CA SER A 80 26.72 8.42 -11.30
C SER A 80 26.24 7.01 -10.94
N ILE A 81 26.36 6.67 -9.66
CA ILE A 81 25.99 5.36 -9.15
C ILE A 81 24.48 5.36 -8.95
N PRO A 82 23.72 4.44 -9.59
CA PRO A 82 22.28 4.38 -9.42
C PRO A 82 21.95 4.10 -7.96
N ASN A 83 20.98 4.83 -7.43
CA ASN A 83 20.45 4.58 -6.09
C ASN A 83 19.58 3.31 -6.09
N GLY A 84 19.22 2.81 -4.90
CA GLY A 84 18.39 1.60 -4.76
C GLY A 84 17.07 1.68 -5.53
N ALA A 85 16.43 2.85 -5.60
CA ALA A 85 15.21 3.06 -6.37
C ALA A 85 15.43 2.85 -7.89
N LYS A 86 16.56 3.31 -8.44
CA LYS A 86 16.93 3.14 -9.85
C LYS A 86 17.32 1.69 -10.17
N GLN A 87 17.95 1.00 -9.23
CA GLN A 87 18.23 -0.44 -9.36
C GLN A 87 16.92 -1.24 -9.39
N GLN A 88 15.99 -0.93 -8.49
CA GLN A 88 14.68 -1.60 -8.42
C GLN A 88 13.81 -1.32 -9.64
N GLU A 89 13.87 -0.11 -10.21
CA GLU A 89 13.16 0.23 -11.45
C GLU A 89 13.48 -0.77 -12.57
N VAL A 90 14.78 -1.01 -12.84
CA VAL A 90 15.17 -1.92 -13.92
C VAL A 90 14.75 -3.36 -13.63
N LEU A 91 15.01 -3.84 -12.41
CA LEU A 91 14.66 -5.21 -12.03
C LEU A 91 13.15 -5.47 -12.10
N THR A 92 12.32 -4.46 -11.82
CA THR A 92 10.86 -4.57 -11.91
C THR A 92 10.42 -4.96 -13.32
N PHE A 93 11.08 -4.43 -14.36
CA PHE A 93 10.77 -4.72 -15.76
C PHE A 93 11.46 -5.98 -16.30
N LEU A 94 12.53 -6.46 -15.67
CA LEU A 94 13.24 -7.67 -16.09
C LEU A 94 12.69 -8.95 -15.45
N ASN A 95 12.16 -8.85 -14.24
CA ASN A 95 11.65 -9.99 -13.47
C ASN A 95 10.21 -10.32 -13.85
N LEU A 96 10.01 -10.73 -15.11
CA LEU A 96 8.69 -11.13 -15.60
C LEU A 96 8.76 -12.45 -16.36
N ASN A 97 7.71 -13.24 -16.18
CA ASN A 97 7.44 -14.40 -17.00
C ASN A 97 6.43 -14.00 -18.09
N VAL A 98 6.89 -13.95 -19.35
CA VAL A 98 6.03 -13.52 -20.48
C VAL A 98 4.85 -14.45 -20.75
N TYR A 99 4.89 -15.69 -20.25
CA TYR A 99 3.81 -16.67 -20.37
C TYR A 99 2.78 -16.55 -19.24
N SER A 100 3.05 -15.72 -18.22
CA SER A 100 2.05 -15.45 -17.18
C SER A 100 0.89 -14.60 -17.74
N PRO A 101 -0.35 -14.85 -17.28
CA PRO A 101 -1.53 -14.10 -17.74
C PRO A 101 -1.48 -12.61 -17.36
N THR A 102 -0.69 -12.27 -16.34
CA THR A 102 -0.48 -10.90 -15.88
C THR A 102 0.97 -10.68 -15.46
N ILE A 103 1.48 -9.46 -15.61
CA ILE A 103 2.81 -9.03 -15.15
C ILE A 103 2.71 -7.80 -14.24
N TYR A 104 3.79 -7.51 -13.51
CA TYR A 104 3.93 -6.37 -12.58
C TYR A 104 2.85 -6.31 -11.50
N ASN A 105 2.76 -7.34 -10.64
CA ASN A 105 1.76 -7.47 -9.57
C ASN A 105 0.32 -7.33 -10.05
N GLU A 106 -0.03 -8.08 -11.10
CA GLU A 106 -1.32 -7.96 -11.77
C GLU A 106 -1.59 -6.56 -12.36
N GLY A 107 -0.57 -5.73 -12.55
CA GLY A 107 -0.73 -4.38 -13.10
C GLY A 107 -1.10 -4.39 -14.59
N ILE A 108 -0.60 -5.36 -15.36
CA ILE A 108 -0.82 -5.46 -16.80
C ILE A 108 -1.29 -6.86 -17.19
N ILE A 109 -2.33 -6.93 -18.04
CA ILE A 109 -2.87 -8.17 -18.60
C ILE A 109 -2.11 -8.52 -19.87
N MET A 110 -1.53 -9.73 -19.93
CA MET A 110 -0.74 -10.17 -21.07
C MET A 110 -1.61 -10.68 -22.24
N PRO A 111 -1.16 -10.53 -23.50
CA PRO A 111 -1.86 -11.04 -24.68
C PRO A 111 -1.93 -12.58 -24.74
N VAL A 112 -1.23 -13.28 -23.86
CA VAL A 112 -1.25 -14.74 -23.71
C VAL A 112 -2.18 -15.23 -22.60
N ALA A 113 -2.89 -14.34 -21.90
CA ALA A 113 -3.85 -14.72 -20.87
C ALA A 113 -5.00 -15.58 -21.42
N HIS A 114 -5.58 -16.46 -20.59
CA HIS A 114 -6.68 -17.34 -21.00
C HIS A 114 -7.88 -16.56 -21.60
N GLU A 115 -8.17 -15.37 -21.06
CA GLU A 115 -9.24 -14.50 -21.56
C GLU A 115 -8.75 -13.38 -22.50
N ALA A 116 -7.55 -13.47 -23.09
CA ALA A 116 -6.92 -12.39 -23.86
C ALA A 116 -7.80 -11.88 -25.02
N PHE A 117 -8.57 -12.74 -25.68
CA PHE A 117 -9.50 -12.33 -26.74
C PHE A 117 -10.65 -11.42 -26.28
N LYS A 118 -10.94 -11.32 -24.98
CA LYS A 118 -11.88 -10.31 -24.46
C LYS A 118 -11.27 -8.91 -24.52
N TYR A 119 -9.96 -8.79 -24.31
CA TYR A 119 -9.24 -7.53 -24.16
C TYR A 119 -8.48 -7.08 -25.41
N TYR A 120 -8.05 -8.02 -26.25
CA TYR A 120 -7.18 -7.76 -27.40
C TYR A 120 -7.81 -8.22 -28.73
N ASN A 121 -7.50 -7.47 -29.78
CA ASN A 121 -7.63 -7.89 -31.17
C ASN A 121 -6.27 -8.38 -31.68
N PHE A 122 -6.26 -9.46 -32.46
CA PHE A 122 -5.03 -10.09 -32.96
C PHE A 122 -5.06 -10.14 -34.49
N ASN A 123 -4.04 -9.58 -35.13
CA ASN A 123 -3.86 -9.58 -36.57
C ASN A 123 -2.53 -10.25 -36.93
N LEU A 124 -2.53 -11.10 -37.95
CA LEU A 124 -1.30 -11.66 -38.50
C LEU A 124 -0.72 -10.64 -39.49
N GLU A 125 0.47 -10.12 -39.20
CA GLU A 125 1.14 -9.10 -40.03
C GLU A 125 2.04 -9.75 -41.08
N SER A 126 2.86 -10.73 -40.68
CA SER A 126 3.81 -11.38 -41.56
C SER A 126 4.13 -12.81 -41.13
N ILE A 127 4.71 -13.58 -42.06
CA ILE A 127 5.25 -14.91 -41.80
C ILE A 127 6.67 -14.92 -42.34
N GLU A 128 7.65 -15.03 -41.46
CA GLU A 128 9.06 -15.16 -41.82
C GLU A 128 9.49 -16.62 -41.74
N THR A 129 10.33 -17.08 -42.67
CA THR A 129 10.89 -18.43 -42.61
C THR A 129 12.38 -18.31 -42.34
N THR A 130 12.81 -18.68 -41.14
CA THR A 130 14.23 -18.71 -40.75
C THR A 130 14.67 -20.16 -40.66
N GLY A 131 15.40 -20.65 -41.66
CA GLY A 131 15.79 -22.06 -41.76
C GLY A 131 14.57 -22.98 -41.96
N ASN A 132 14.40 -23.96 -41.07
CA ASN A 132 13.26 -24.91 -41.09
C ASN A 132 12.07 -24.49 -40.20
N LEU A 133 12.14 -23.31 -39.58
CA LEU A 133 11.10 -22.79 -38.67
C LEU A 133 10.39 -21.60 -39.29
N LYS A 134 9.06 -21.64 -39.29
CA LYS A 134 8.23 -20.48 -39.62
C LYS A 134 8.00 -19.66 -38.35
N ILE A 135 8.10 -18.36 -38.48
CA ILE A 135 7.87 -17.39 -37.41
C ILE A 135 6.68 -16.53 -37.82
N TYR A 136 5.63 -16.54 -37.01
CA TYR A 136 4.43 -15.75 -37.20
C TYR A 136 4.55 -14.44 -36.43
N GLN A 137 4.50 -13.31 -37.14
CA GLN A 137 4.40 -12.00 -36.52
C GLN A 137 2.92 -11.65 -36.31
N ILE A 138 2.50 -11.64 -35.04
CA ILE A 138 1.11 -11.36 -34.65
C ILE A 138 1.08 -10.03 -33.90
N ARG A 139 0.44 -9.03 -34.50
CA ARG A 139 0.15 -7.76 -33.84
C ARG A 139 -1.04 -7.93 -32.91
N PHE A 140 -0.89 -7.47 -31.68
CA PHE A 140 -1.97 -7.40 -30.71
C PHE A 140 -2.27 -5.94 -30.35
N MET A 141 -3.53 -5.57 -30.44
CA MET A 141 -4.02 -4.23 -30.15
C MET A 141 -5.11 -4.30 -29.09
N PRO A 142 -5.07 -3.47 -28.04
CA PRO A 142 -6.10 -3.48 -27.03
C PRO A 142 -7.41 -2.97 -27.63
N LYS A 143 -8.53 -3.61 -27.29
CA LYS A 143 -9.87 -3.13 -27.67
C LYS A 143 -10.22 -1.81 -27.01
N LEU A 144 -9.61 -1.53 -25.86
CA LEU A 144 -9.79 -0.32 -25.06
C LEU A 144 -8.43 0.18 -24.58
N TRP A 145 -8.21 1.48 -24.66
CA TRP A 145 -6.96 2.06 -24.17
C TRP A 145 -6.99 2.20 -22.65
N SER A 146 -6.07 1.53 -21.95
CA SER A 146 -5.91 1.57 -20.49
C SER A 146 -4.46 1.30 -20.11
N GLN A 147 -4.03 1.74 -18.92
CA GLN A 147 -2.71 1.42 -18.38
C GLN A 147 -2.54 -0.07 -18.05
N LYS A 148 -3.64 -0.83 -17.93
CA LYS A 148 -3.60 -2.28 -17.69
C LYS A 148 -3.45 -3.12 -18.95
N LEU A 149 -3.52 -2.50 -20.13
CA LEU A 149 -3.43 -3.16 -21.42
C LEU A 149 -2.25 -2.62 -22.21
N ILE A 150 -1.71 -3.45 -23.08
CA ILE A 150 -0.51 -3.18 -23.86
C ILE A 150 -0.76 -3.42 -25.34
N CYS A 151 0.06 -2.85 -26.21
CA CYS A 151 0.05 -3.16 -27.64
C CYS A 151 1.44 -3.57 -28.10
N GLY A 152 1.53 -4.16 -29.28
CA GLY A 152 2.81 -4.51 -29.88
C GLY A 152 2.71 -5.76 -30.72
N ASP A 153 3.85 -6.43 -30.89
CA ASP A 153 4.01 -7.54 -31.81
C ASP A 153 4.61 -8.76 -31.08
N LEU A 154 4.00 -9.93 -31.30
CA LEU A 154 4.49 -11.23 -30.86
C LEU A 154 5.08 -11.98 -32.05
N TYR A 155 6.27 -12.53 -31.86
CA TYR A 155 6.92 -13.41 -32.84
C TYR A 155 6.87 -14.83 -32.30
N ILE A 156 6.09 -15.68 -32.95
CA ILE A 156 5.78 -17.03 -32.47
C ILE A 156 6.33 -18.07 -33.43
N THR A 157 7.02 -19.08 -32.90
CA THR A 157 7.56 -20.19 -33.69
C THR A 157 6.49 -21.22 -34.04
N ASP A 158 6.63 -21.80 -35.22
CA ASP A 158 5.82 -22.93 -35.67
C ASP A 158 6.17 -24.22 -34.89
N LYS A 159 5.22 -25.16 -34.83
CA LYS A 159 5.24 -26.41 -34.04
C LYS A 159 5.05 -26.23 -32.52
N ASP A 160 5.99 -25.59 -31.85
CA ASP A 160 6.03 -25.53 -30.37
C ASP A 160 5.27 -24.33 -29.80
N TRP A 161 4.85 -23.39 -30.65
CA TRP A 161 4.04 -22.21 -30.29
C TRP A 161 4.64 -21.37 -29.14
N HIS A 162 5.96 -21.33 -29.01
CA HIS A 162 6.65 -20.49 -28.04
C HIS A 162 6.97 -19.11 -28.66
N ILE A 163 7.25 -18.14 -27.79
CA ILE A 163 7.58 -16.76 -28.14
C ILE A 163 9.09 -16.69 -28.43
N ASP A 164 9.48 -16.36 -29.67
CA ASP A 164 10.88 -16.09 -30.07
C ASP A 164 11.30 -14.66 -29.70
N LYS A 165 10.39 -13.72 -29.90
CA LYS A 165 10.57 -12.30 -29.60
C LYS A 165 9.22 -11.69 -29.22
N ILE A 166 9.26 -10.73 -28.30
CA ILE A 166 8.10 -9.92 -27.91
C ILE A 166 8.50 -8.45 -27.91
N ASP A 167 7.66 -7.63 -28.52
CA ASP A 167 7.77 -6.17 -28.50
C ASP A 167 6.50 -5.63 -27.81
N LEU A 168 6.70 -5.03 -26.64
CA LEU A 168 5.63 -4.52 -25.78
C LEU A 168 5.70 -3.00 -25.69
N ASN A 169 4.59 -2.35 -26.02
CA ASN A 169 4.35 -0.95 -25.77
C ASN A 169 3.24 -0.78 -24.75
N GLY A 170 3.52 0.00 -23.72
CA GLY A 170 2.60 0.17 -22.62
C GLY A 170 2.81 1.44 -21.84
N ARG A 171 1.96 1.58 -20.82
CA ARG A 171 2.07 2.65 -19.82
C ARG A 171 2.04 2.00 -18.46
N PHE A 172 3.05 2.28 -17.66
CA PHE A 172 3.12 1.84 -16.27
C PHE A 172 3.31 3.07 -15.39
N SER A 173 2.31 3.37 -14.56
CA SER A 173 2.26 4.58 -13.76
C SER A 173 2.40 5.87 -14.59
N PHE A 174 3.55 6.54 -14.53
CA PHE A 174 3.84 7.75 -15.31
C PHE A 174 4.83 7.54 -16.46
N ALA A 175 5.32 6.31 -16.63
CA ALA A 175 6.23 5.95 -17.70
C ALA A 175 5.45 5.37 -18.87
N GLU A 176 5.69 5.91 -20.06
CA GLU A 176 5.51 5.16 -21.29
C GLU A 176 6.71 4.24 -21.44
N PHE A 177 6.47 2.95 -21.67
CA PHE A 177 7.55 1.98 -21.84
C PHE A 177 7.44 1.26 -23.18
N ASN A 178 8.60 1.01 -23.77
CA ASN A 178 8.79 0.01 -24.82
C ASN A 178 9.76 -1.04 -24.29
N LEU A 179 9.34 -2.30 -24.26
CA LEU A 179 10.15 -3.43 -23.84
C LEU A 179 10.22 -4.44 -24.97
N VAL A 180 11.43 -4.66 -25.48
CA VAL A 180 11.72 -5.69 -26.48
C VAL A 180 12.53 -6.78 -25.81
N MET A 181 12.01 -8.00 -25.80
CA MET A 181 12.73 -9.17 -25.29
C MET A 181 12.88 -10.22 -26.38
N THR A 182 14.09 -10.78 -26.47
CA THR A 182 14.39 -11.91 -27.35
C THR A 182 14.72 -13.14 -26.52
N PHE A 183 14.21 -14.28 -26.96
CA PHE A 183 14.35 -15.56 -26.26
C PHE A 183 15.40 -16.43 -26.94
N GLY A 184 15.91 -17.42 -26.21
CA GLY A 184 16.78 -18.42 -26.79
C GLY A 184 16.06 -19.22 -27.88
N ARG A 185 16.83 -19.79 -28.81
CA ARG A 185 16.33 -20.79 -29.78
C ARG A 185 16.83 -22.20 -29.49
N ASP A 186 17.73 -22.31 -28.50
CA ASP A 186 18.27 -23.58 -28.07
C ASP A 186 17.27 -24.30 -27.17
N TYR A 187 17.19 -25.62 -27.27
CA TYR A 187 16.22 -26.45 -26.54
C TYR A 187 16.33 -26.29 -25.01
N ARG A 188 17.50 -25.88 -24.51
CA ARG A 188 17.74 -25.63 -23.08
C ARG A 188 17.35 -24.23 -22.60
N HIS A 189 17.04 -23.30 -23.51
CA HIS A 189 16.84 -21.89 -23.16
C HIS A 189 15.69 -21.21 -23.95
N PHE A 190 14.84 -21.98 -24.63
CA PHE A 190 13.89 -21.43 -25.61
C PHE A 190 12.76 -20.55 -25.03
N ILE A 191 12.51 -20.65 -23.72
CA ILE A 191 11.56 -19.80 -22.99
C ILE A 191 12.23 -18.80 -22.06
N LEU A 192 13.57 -18.76 -22.06
CA LEU A 192 14.36 -17.89 -21.20
C LEU A 192 14.85 -16.67 -22.00
N PRO A 193 14.70 -15.44 -21.47
CA PRO A 193 15.14 -14.24 -22.16
C PRO A 193 16.66 -14.23 -22.30
N GLN A 194 17.17 -13.89 -23.47
CA GLN A 194 18.60 -13.70 -23.74
C GLN A 194 18.99 -12.23 -23.71
N LYS A 195 18.15 -11.37 -24.29
CA LYS A 195 18.34 -9.91 -24.29
C LYS A 195 17.03 -9.21 -24.01
N ALA A 196 17.14 -8.07 -23.33
CA ALA A 196 16.02 -7.18 -23.07
C ALA A 196 16.45 -5.73 -23.27
N ASP A 197 15.74 -5.01 -24.13
CA ASP A 197 15.89 -3.58 -24.34
C ASP A 197 14.66 -2.87 -23.80
N LEU A 198 14.85 -1.99 -22.83
CA LEU A 198 13.79 -1.23 -22.18
C LEU A 198 14.00 0.27 -22.40
N PHE A 199 13.04 0.91 -23.04
CA PHE A 199 12.95 2.35 -23.13
C PHE A 199 11.82 2.85 -22.23
N LEU A 200 12.12 3.78 -21.32
CA LEU A 200 11.17 4.42 -20.42
C LEU A 200 11.14 5.92 -20.67
N ARG A 201 9.94 6.48 -20.77
CA ARG A 201 9.74 7.93 -20.88
C ARG A 201 8.73 8.41 -19.86
N TYR A 202 9.22 9.16 -18.88
CA TYR A 202 8.38 9.76 -17.86
C TYR A 202 7.91 11.15 -18.26
N HIS A 203 6.62 11.42 -18.05
CA HIS A 203 6.02 12.75 -18.20
C HIS A 203 5.16 13.09 -16.99
N VAL A 204 5.67 13.92 -16.07
CA VAL A 204 4.93 14.31 -14.85
C VAL A 204 5.13 15.78 -14.54
N LEU A 205 4.03 16.50 -14.32
CA LEU A 205 4.03 17.91 -13.86
C LEU A 205 4.92 18.84 -14.69
N GLY A 206 4.99 18.62 -16.02
CA GLY A 206 5.80 19.41 -16.94
C GLY A 206 7.29 19.04 -17.02
N ASN A 207 7.71 17.99 -16.32
CA ASN A 207 9.05 17.39 -16.40
C ASN A 207 9.04 16.18 -17.33
N ALA A 208 10.15 15.97 -18.05
CA ALA A 208 10.33 14.87 -18.96
C ALA A 208 11.70 14.21 -18.77
N ILE A 209 11.71 12.89 -18.58
CA ILE A 209 12.91 12.08 -18.37
C ILE A 209 12.83 10.86 -19.28
N ALA A 210 13.91 10.58 -20.00
CA ALA A 210 14.06 9.37 -20.79
C ALA A 210 15.11 8.46 -20.14
N SER A 211 14.81 7.18 -19.99
CA SER A 211 15.78 6.15 -19.59
C SER A 211 15.81 5.05 -20.63
N TYR A 212 16.99 4.56 -20.93
CA TYR A 212 17.23 3.42 -21.80
C TYR A 212 18.05 2.40 -21.04
N TYR A 213 17.64 1.14 -21.12
CA TYR A 213 18.36 0.01 -20.53
C TYR A 213 18.56 -1.06 -21.58
N HIS A 214 19.78 -1.57 -21.63
CA HIS A 214 20.13 -2.77 -22.36
C HIS A 214 20.53 -3.83 -21.35
N THR A 215 19.99 -5.04 -21.50
CA THR A 215 20.25 -6.15 -20.59
C THR A 215 20.56 -7.42 -21.37
N SER A 216 21.57 -8.16 -20.91
CA SER A 216 21.90 -9.49 -21.42
C SER A 216 21.94 -10.51 -20.29
N PHE A 217 21.46 -11.73 -20.59
CA PHE A 217 21.34 -12.83 -19.64
C PHE A 217 22.27 -13.97 -20.06
N LYS A 218 23.07 -14.47 -19.11
CA LYS A 218 23.93 -15.65 -19.28
C LYS A 218 23.54 -16.70 -18.25
N TYR A 219 22.88 -17.77 -18.68
CA TYR A 219 22.43 -18.84 -17.80
C TYR A 219 23.57 -19.81 -17.49
N GLU A 220 23.79 -20.09 -16.21
CA GLU A 220 24.79 -21.04 -15.72
C GLU A 220 24.15 -22.41 -15.47
N ALA A 221 22.96 -22.42 -14.89
CA ALA A 221 22.20 -23.63 -14.60
C ALA A 221 20.70 -23.39 -14.82
N VAL A 222 20.01 -24.39 -15.39
CA VAL A 222 18.55 -24.40 -15.58
C VAL A 222 18.02 -25.77 -15.20
N GLU A 223 17.09 -25.79 -14.25
CA GLU A 223 16.36 -26.98 -13.80
C GLU A 223 14.91 -26.89 -14.28
N TRP A 224 14.48 -27.94 -14.98
CA TRP A 224 13.14 -28.08 -15.49
C TRP A 224 12.30 -28.92 -14.53
N VAL A 225 11.01 -28.67 -14.45
CA VAL A 225 10.09 -29.53 -13.70
C VAL A 225 10.07 -30.90 -14.40
N GLU A 226 10.59 -31.92 -13.74
CA GLU A 226 10.44 -33.30 -14.20
C GLU A 226 8.95 -33.70 -14.12
N GLU A 227 8.45 -34.39 -15.14
CA GLU A 227 7.09 -34.92 -15.24
C GLU A 227 6.88 -36.09 -14.25
N ASP A 228 7.27 -35.94 -12.99
CA ASP A 228 6.82 -36.85 -11.95
C ASP A 228 5.40 -36.47 -11.56
N TYR A 229 4.48 -37.40 -11.81
CA TYR A 229 3.12 -37.47 -11.27
C TYR A 229 3.14 -37.63 -9.74
N GLU A 230 4.00 -36.91 -9.02
CA GLU A 230 3.89 -36.84 -7.58
C GLU A 230 2.68 -35.98 -7.22
N ASP A 231 1.71 -36.65 -6.61
CA ASP A 231 0.53 -36.11 -5.94
C ASP A 231 0.79 -34.70 -5.41
N LYS A 232 -0.16 -33.79 -5.69
CA LYS A 232 -0.26 -32.42 -5.16
C LYS A 232 0.34 -32.35 -3.75
N LYS A 233 1.65 -32.11 -3.65
CA LYS A 233 2.31 -31.98 -2.35
C LYS A 233 1.57 -30.85 -1.66
N HIS A 234 1.00 -31.12 -0.50
CA HIS A 234 0.32 -30.10 0.28
C HIS A 234 1.30 -28.94 0.45
N HIS A 235 1.12 -27.85 -0.31
CA HIS A 235 1.98 -26.69 -0.21
C HIS A 235 2.00 -26.26 1.26
N SER A 236 3.20 -26.18 1.84
CA SER A 236 3.38 -25.67 3.19
C SER A 236 2.79 -24.26 3.25
N LEU A 237 2.11 -23.94 4.36
CA LEU A 237 1.65 -22.57 4.60
C LEU A 237 2.83 -21.61 4.81
N ASP A 238 3.99 -22.18 5.17
CA ASP A 238 5.26 -21.49 5.26
C ASP A 238 5.89 -21.31 3.88
N LEU A 239 6.00 -20.04 3.47
CA LEU A 239 6.60 -19.60 2.22
C LEU A 239 7.98 -18.92 2.44
N THR A 240 8.65 -19.14 3.58
CA THR A 240 9.97 -18.55 3.91
C THR A 240 11.05 -18.86 2.88
N GLY A 241 11.08 -20.09 2.36
CA GLY A 241 12.07 -20.50 1.35
C GLY A 241 11.96 -19.75 0.02
N TYR A 242 10.93 -18.92 -0.15
CA TYR A 242 10.60 -18.24 -1.40
C TYR A 242 10.94 -16.74 -1.42
N TYR A 243 11.60 -16.19 -0.38
CA TYR A 243 12.08 -14.80 -0.44
C TYR A 243 13.23 -14.57 0.55
N GLN A 244 14.42 -14.29 0.02
CA GLN A 244 15.53 -13.71 0.77
C GLN A 244 16.04 -12.52 -0.03
N LEU A 245 16.27 -11.38 0.61
CA LEU A 245 16.82 -10.21 -0.07
C LEU A 245 18.15 -9.89 0.63
N SER A 246 19.23 -10.47 0.15
CA SER A 246 20.57 -10.15 0.65
C SER A 246 21.05 -8.88 -0.05
N SER A 247 21.06 -7.76 0.66
CA SER A 247 21.84 -6.60 0.26
C SER A 247 23.06 -6.52 1.17
N ASP A 248 24.15 -7.14 0.75
CA ASP A 248 25.48 -6.77 1.20
C ASP A 248 25.90 -5.43 0.59
N THR A 249 27.01 -4.90 1.09
CA THR A 249 27.65 -3.70 0.56
C THR A 249 28.12 -3.99 -0.88
N ILE A 250 27.47 -3.39 -1.88
CA ILE A 250 27.82 -3.59 -3.30
C ILE A 250 29.19 -2.97 -3.58
N PRO A 251 30.20 -3.72 -4.05
CA PRO A 251 31.50 -3.15 -4.34
C PRO A 251 31.44 -2.34 -5.64
N ILE A 252 32.05 -1.15 -5.62
CA ILE A 252 32.24 -0.30 -6.80
C ILE A 252 33.55 -0.73 -7.46
N ILE A 253 33.46 -1.33 -8.64
CA ILE A 253 34.64 -1.81 -9.39
C ILE A 253 34.86 -0.88 -10.58
N SER A 254 35.94 -0.10 -10.56
CA SER A 254 36.29 0.85 -11.62
C SER A 254 37.29 0.31 -12.66
N ASP A 255 37.69 -0.96 -12.56
CA ASP A 255 38.68 -1.58 -13.46
C ASP A 255 38.10 -1.76 -14.87
N SER A 256 38.74 -1.15 -15.87
CA SER A 256 38.30 -1.19 -17.27
C SER A 256 38.40 -2.59 -17.90
N SER A 257 39.35 -3.42 -17.45
CA SER A 257 39.56 -4.77 -17.99
C SER A 257 38.40 -5.71 -17.60
N TYR A 258 37.92 -5.59 -16.37
CA TYR A 258 36.75 -6.30 -15.85
C TYR A 258 35.50 -6.02 -16.70
N TRP A 259 35.18 -4.74 -16.94
CA TRP A 259 34.00 -4.36 -17.72
C TRP A 259 34.10 -4.74 -19.20
N LYS A 260 35.31 -4.73 -19.78
CA LYS A 260 35.52 -5.17 -21.17
C LYS A 260 35.16 -6.65 -21.37
N ASN A 261 35.37 -7.50 -20.36
CA ASN A 261 34.99 -8.91 -20.41
C ASN A 261 33.47 -9.13 -20.22
N LYS A 262 32.83 -8.32 -19.37
CA LYS A 262 31.40 -8.48 -19.05
C LYS A 262 30.45 -7.88 -20.10
N ARG A 263 30.87 -6.84 -20.83
CA ARG A 263 30.05 -6.16 -21.85
C ARG A 263 29.66 -7.06 -23.02
N ASP A 264 28.38 -7.03 -23.38
CA ASP A 264 27.89 -7.56 -24.67
C ASP A 264 28.04 -6.52 -25.80
N ILE A 265 27.89 -5.23 -25.49
CA ILE A 265 27.97 -4.12 -26.46
C ILE A 265 29.14 -3.18 -26.08
N PRO A 266 30.01 -2.79 -27.02
CA PRO A 266 31.10 -1.85 -26.75
C PRO A 266 30.57 -0.45 -26.37
N LEU A 267 31.40 0.33 -25.67
CA LEU A 267 31.06 1.72 -25.38
C LEU A 267 31.10 2.56 -26.67
N THR A 268 30.25 3.57 -26.74
CA THR A 268 30.36 4.60 -27.77
C THR A 268 31.38 5.67 -27.36
N GLN A 269 31.92 6.40 -28.34
CA GLN A 269 32.93 7.43 -28.11
C GLN A 269 32.45 8.55 -27.15
N GLU A 270 31.15 8.85 -27.15
CA GLU A 270 30.55 9.79 -26.19
C GLU A 270 30.51 9.24 -24.75
N GLU A 271 30.32 7.93 -24.59
CA GLU A 271 30.28 7.28 -23.28
C GLU A 271 31.67 7.24 -22.67
N GLU A 272 32.69 6.88 -23.45
CA GLU A 272 34.09 6.83 -23.02
C GLU A 272 34.55 8.17 -22.42
N THR A 273 34.27 9.27 -23.12
CA THR A 273 34.62 10.63 -22.62
C THR A 273 33.88 11.01 -21.33
N LYS A 274 32.68 10.47 -21.09
CA LYS A 274 31.92 10.70 -19.84
C LYS A 274 32.50 9.90 -18.66
N TYR A 275 32.99 8.68 -18.90
CA TYR A 275 33.70 7.90 -17.90
C TYR A 275 35.05 8.56 -17.51
N GLU A 276 35.82 9.05 -18.48
CA GLU A 276 37.09 9.75 -18.24
C GLU A 276 36.93 11.07 -17.46
N LYS A 277 35.88 11.86 -17.73
CA LYS A 277 35.62 13.10 -16.97
C LYS A 277 35.23 12.87 -15.51
N THR A 278 34.74 11.67 -15.18
CA THR A 278 34.29 11.32 -13.83
C THR A 278 35.46 10.96 -12.91
N SER A 279 36.47 10.25 -13.43
CA SER A 279 37.69 9.95 -12.67
C SER A 279 38.40 11.24 -12.21
N ILE A 280 38.39 12.28 -13.05
CA ILE A 280 38.98 13.60 -12.77
C ILE A 280 38.17 14.40 -11.72
N ARG A 281 36.83 14.29 -11.72
CA ARG A 281 35.97 15.00 -10.75
C ARG A 281 36.06 14.45 -9.33
N THR A 282 36.34 13.15 -9.18
CA THR A 282 36.47 12.50 -7.87
C THR A 282 37.65 13.05 -7.08
N THR A 283 38.66 13.60 -7.77
CA THR A 283 39.87 14.20 -7.20
C THR A 283 39.72 15.68 -6.79
N GLN A 284 38.63 16.37 -7.16
CA GLN A 284 38.49 17.83 -7.00
C GLN A 284 37.26 18.30 -6.19
N ALA A 285 36.56 17.42 -5.47
CA ALA A 285 35.36 17.80 -4.74
C ALA A 285 35.64 18.39 -3.33
N ASN A 286 36.40 19.49 -3.26
CA ASN A 286 36.63 20.26 -2.03
C ASN A 286 36.43 21.77 -2.24
N ASP A 287 35.31 22.21 -2.85
CA ASP A 287 34.89 23.60 -2.61
C ASP A 287 33.43 23.87 -2.99
N THR A 288 32.60 24.14 -1.96
CA THR A 288 31.28 24.81 -1.94
C THR A 288 30.58 24.46 -0.62
N SER A 289 31.15 24.86 0.51
CA SER A 289 30.71 24.40 1.85
C SER A 289 29.62 25.26 2.51
N ASN A 290 29.57 26.57 2.25
CA ASN A 290 28.72 27.48 3.05
C ASN A 290 27.26 27.59 2.56
N ILE A 291 26.99 27.71 1.26
CA ILE A 291 25.61 27.70 0.73
C ILE A 291 24.95 26.34 0.96
N ARG A 292 25.72 25.25 0.89
CA ARG A 292 25.26 23.89 1.19
C ARG A 292 24.87 23.69 2.65
N LYS A 293 25.50 24.39 3.60
CA LYS A 293 25.12 24.33 5.03
C LYS A 293 23.76 24.97 5.28
N TYR A 294 23.50 26.16 4.73
CA TYR A 294 22.21 26.84 4.88
C TYR A 294 21.06 26.08 4.21
N LEU A 295 21.27 25.53 3.01
CA LEU A 295 20.30 24.67 2.34
C LEU A 295 20.01 23.40 3.15
N LYS A 296 21.04 22.75 3.71
CA LYS A 296 20.85 21.58 4.58
C LYS A 296 20.09 21.90 5.87
N ILE A 297 20.29 23.08 6.46
CA ILE A 297 19.57 23.50 7.68
C ILE A 297 18.10 23.78 7.36
N THR A 298 17.82 24.51 6.28
CA THR A 298 16.45 24.78 5.85
C THR A 298 15.72 23.49 5.45
N GLU A 299 16.36 22.59 4.70
CA GLU A 299 15.82 21.26 4.40
C GLU A 299 15.54 20.44 5.66
N ARG A 300 16.39 20.50 6.69
CA ARG A 300 16.16 19.82 7.98
C ARG A 300 14.99 20.40 8.78
N LEU A 301 14.72 21.69 8.64
CA LEU A 301 13.62 22.33 9.35
C LEU A 301 12.27 22.10 8.67
N THR A 302 12.23 22.11 7.33
CA THR A 302 10.98 22.05 6.56
C THR A 302 10.60 20.66 6.07
N ASN A 303 11.56 19.73 5.97
CA ASN A 303 11.28 18.36 5.53
C ASN A 303 11.37 17.36 6.70
N THR A 304 10.81 16.18 6.47
CA THR A 304 10.96 15.04 7.38
C THR A 304 12.40 14.52 7.33
N ILE A 305 13.05 14.43 8.49
CA ILE A 305 14.40 13.90 8.62
C ILE A 305 14.33 12.42 8.98
N ASN A 306 15.06 11.58 8.25
CA ASN A 306 15.36 10.21 8.64
C ASN A 306 16.82 10.13 9.08
N LEU A 307 17.06 9.67 10.31
CA LEU A 307 18.38 9.42 10.89
C LEU A 307 18.48 7.94 11.23
N ASP A 308 19.18 7.21 10.37
CA ASP A 308 19.39 5.77 10.52
C ASP A 308 20.85 5.52 10.97
N TYR A 309 21.00 4.85 12.11
CA TYR A 309 22.31 4.43 12.63
C TYR A 309 22.24 2.97 13.09
N LYS A 310 22.90 2.08 12.35
CA LYS A 310 22.88 0.62 12.57
C LYS A 310 21.44 0.11 12.70
N THR A 311 21.04 -0.31 13.91
CA THR A 311 19.69 -0.85 14.19
C THR A 311 18.72 0.17 14.76
N THR A 312 19.13 1.44 14.91
CA THR A 312 18.28 2.53 15.42
C THR A 312 17.89 3.46 14.27
N ARG A 313 16.59 3.70 14.11
CA ARG A 313 16.04 4.63 13.13
C ARG A 313 15.21 5.68 13.84
N LEU A 314 15.48 6.95 13.55
CA LEU A 314 14.76 8.10 14.08
C LEU A 314 14.23 8.92 12.92
N LYS A 315 12.90 9.00 12.81
CA LYS A 315 12.20 9.83 11.84
C LYS A 315 11.51 10.98 12.54
N TYR A 316 11.74 12.20 12.10
CA TYR A 316 11.18 13.41 12.69
C TYR A 316 10.52 14.27 11.62
N SER A 317 9.28 14.71 11.83
CA SER A 317 8.49 15.44 10.82
C SER A 317 9.07 16.78 10.38
N GLY A 318 9.97 17.40 11.16
CA GLY A 318 10.51 18.74 10.91
C GLY A 318 9.74 19.84 11.65
N ILE A 319 10.43 20.88 12.14
CA ILE A 319 9.83 21.96 12.96
C ILE A 319 8.94 22.89 12.13
N LEU A 320 9.20 23.09 10.84
CA LEU A 320 8.46 24.02 10.00
C LEU A 320 7.87 23.31 8.79
N ASN A 321 7.55 22.03 8.94
CA ASN A 321 6.98 21.26 7.86
C ASN A 321 5.55 21.73 7.55
N PRO A 322 5.30 22.32 6.37
CA PRO A 322 3.97 22.82 6.01
C PRO A 322 2.94 21.69 5.86
N PHE A 323 3.37 20.45 5.61
CA PHE A 323 2.49 19.28 5.51
C PHE A 323 1.93 18.81 6.87
N GLN A 324 2.42 19.38 7.98
CA GLN A 324 1.86 19.13 9.31
C GLN A 324 0.83 20.19 9.73
N LEU A 325 0.56 21.18 8.87
CA LEU A 325 -0.54 22.12 9.04
C LEU A 325 -1.82 21.53 8.45
N GLY A 326 -2.92 21.65 9.18
CA GLY A 326 -4.27 21.32 8.73
C GLY A 326 -5.19 22.51 8.88
N TYR A 327 -6.26 22.54 8.08
CA TYR A 327 -7.34 23.50 8.25
C TYR A 327 -8.70 22.79 8.14
N SER A 328 -9.61 23.15 9.04
CA SER A 328 -11.02 22.79 8.91
C SER A 328 -11.91 23.94 9.36
N GLY A 329 -13.10 24.08 8.77
CA GLY A 329 -14.03 25.15 9.15
C GLY A 329 -14.37 25.14 10.66
N ARG A 330 -14.47 23.93 11.25
CA ARG A 330 -14.76 23.75 12.67
C ARG A 330 -13.56 24.02 13.58
N ASN A 331 -12.37 23.51 13.25
CA ASN A 331 -11.20 23.55 14.15
C ASN A 331 -10.19 24.66 13.81
N GLY A 332 -10.38 25.38 12.70
CA GLY A 332 -9.44 26.38 12.21
C GLY A 332 -8.10 25.76 11.80
N ILE A 333 -7.02 26.52 11.97
CA ILE A 333 -5.65 26.03 11.75
C ILE A 333 -5.30 25.03 12.86
N THR A 334 -4.72 23.90 12.48
CA THR A 334 -4.18 22.88 13.37
C THR A 334 -2.73 22.62 12.99
N TYR A 335 -1.88 22.39 13.98
CA TYR A 335 -0.47 22.11 13.73
C TYR A 335 -0.02 20.89 14.51
N ARG A 336 0.64 19.93 13.85
CA ARG A 336 1.04 18.65 14.43
C ARG A 336 2.55 18.44 14.34
N GLN A 337 3.09 17.68 15.28
CA GLN A 337 4.46 17.22 15.32
C GLN A 337 4.49 15.73 15.59
N GLN A 338 5.31 15.02 14.82
CA GLN A 338 5.43 13.56 14.90
C GLN A 338 6.91 13.18 14.97
N LEU A 339 7.23 12.36 15.96
CA LEU A 339 8.54 11.73 16.08
C LEU A 339 8.32 10.22 16.10
N ARG A 340 9.14 9.49 15.35
CA ARG A 340 9.10 8.04 15.27
C ARG A 340 10.49 7.52 15.57
N PHE A 341 10.64 6.91 16.74
CA PHE A 341 11.84 6.19 17.13
C PHE A 341 11.58 4.70 16.93
N SER A 342 12.56 3.99 16.34
CA SER A 342 12.52 2.54 16.29
C SER A 342 13.90 1.96 16.51
N LYS A 343 13.97 0.87 17.27
CA LYS A 343 15.21 0.16 17.55
C LYS A 343 14.98 -1.34 17.39
N THR A 344 15.81 -1.94 16.55
CA THR A 344 15.84 -3.40 16.36
C THR A 344 16.94 -3.99 17.24
N PHE A 345 16.59 -5.04 17.96
CA PHE A 345 17.48 -5.81 18.84
C PHE A 345 17.76 -7.18 18.21
N LYS A 346 18.53 -8.02 18.90
CA LYS A 346 18.78 -9.41 18.47
C LYS A 346 17.47 -10.18 18.37
N LYS A 347 17.41 -11.15 17.44
CA LYS A 347 16.21 -11.95 17.09
C LYS A 347 15.04 -11.09 16.57
N ASP A 348 15.36 -10.04 15.82
CA ASP A 348 14.40 -9.12 15.16
C ASP A 348 13.35 -8.47 16.06
N ARG A 349 13.57 -8.52 17.38
CA ARG A 349 12.75 -7.83 18.37
C ARG A 349 12.82 -6.34 18.12
N GLN A 350 11.68 -5.67 18.12
CA GLN A 350 11.62 -4.26 17.76
C GLN A 350 10.89 -3.45 18.82
N LEU A 351 11.49 -2.34 19.24
CA LEU A 351 10.81 -1.31 20.01
C LEU A 351 10.50 -0.16 19.06
N ARG A 352 9.24 0.26 19.00
CA ARG A 352 8.77 1.41 18.25
C ARG A 352 8.12 2.39 19.22
N PHE A 353 8.47 3.66 19.12
CA PHE A 353 7.89 4.71 19.94
C PHE A 353 7.51 5.88 19.04
N ARG A 354 6.23 6.28 19.07
CA ARG A 354 5.61 7.22 18.14
C ARG A 354 4.87 8.32 18.92
N PRO A 355 5.57 9.25 19.56
CA PRO A 355 4.93 10.42 20.14
C PRO A 355 4.42 11.38 19.05
N GLU A 356 3.17 11.80 19.20
CA GLU A 356 2.51 12.81 18.40
C GLU A 356 1.93 13.90 19.30
N VAL A 357 2.14 15.16 18.91
CA VAL A 357 1.61 16.33 19.62
C VAL A 357 1.01 17.28 18.61
N GLY A 358 -0.20 17.75 18.83
CA GLY A 358 -0.90 18.68 17.95
C GLY A 358 -1.60 19.79 18.72
N PHE A 359 -1.65 20.98 18.13
CA PHE A 359 -2.34 22.14 18.70
C PHE A 359 -3.42 22.64 17.75
N VAL A 360 -4.62 22.88 18.30
CA VAL A 360 -5.77 23.40 17.57
C VAL A 360 -5.96 24.87 17.94
N PHE A 361 -5.62 25.79 17.02
CA PHE A 361 -5.53 27.21 17.32
C PHE A 361 -6.89 27.85 17.66
N LYS A 362 -7.97 27.45 16.97
CA LYS A 362 -9.31 28.02 17.19
C LYS A 362 -9.87 27.69 18.57
N ARG A 363 -9.58 26.49 19.09
CA ARG A 363 -10.03 26.01 20.41
C ARG A 363 -9.01 26.28 21.52
N LYS A 364 -7.76 26.59 21.16
CA LYS A 364 -6.61 26.66 22.08
C LYS A 364 -6.41 25.36 22.86
N GLU A 365 -6.60 24.22 22.20
CA GLU A 365 -6.50 22.89 22.80
C GLU A 365 -5.26 22.14 22.30
N LEU A 366 -4.61 21.44 23.23
CA LEU A 366 -3.47 20.56 22.96
C LEU A 366 -3.95 19.11 22.90
N PHE A 367 -3.63 18.43 21.81
CA PHE A 367 -3.78 17.00 21.63
C PHE A 367 -2.42 16.32 21.68
N PHE A 368 -2.33 15.18 22.33
CA PHE A 368 -1.13 14.37 22.38
C PHE A 368 -1.51 12.89 22.33
N LYS A 369 -0.62 12.10 21.75
CA LYS A 369 -0.74 10.65 21.64
C LYS A 369 0.66 10.08 21.73
N PHE A 370 0.92 9.22 22.70
CA PHE A 370 2.17 8.50 22.83
C PHE A 370 1.88 7.01 22.67
N GLU A 371 2.44 6.42 21.63
CA GLU A 371 2.35 4.98 21.37
C GLU A 371 3.73 4.34 21.50
N GLY A 372 3.81 3.26 22.27
CA GLY A 372 5.00 2.42 22.38
C GLY A 372 4.65 0.97 22.08
N ASP A 373 5.23 0.41 21.03
CA ASP A 373 5.10 -1.00 20.66
C ASP A 373 6.40 -1.74 20.93
N TRP A 374 6.35 -2.78 21.75
CA TRP A 374 7.45 -3.71 21.93
C TRP A 374 7.07 -5.08 21.36
N GLU A 375 7.64 -5.38 20.20
CA GLU A 375 7.58 -6.68 19.55
C GLU A 375 8.61 -7.61 20.19
N TYR A 376 8.17 -8.38 21.18
CA TYR A 376 9.02 -9.23 22.01
C TYR A 376 9.22 -10.64 21.43
N LEU A 377 8.27 -11.13 20.64
CA LEU A 377 8.33 -12.44 19.99
C LEU A 377 7.83 -12.37 18.53
N PRO A 378 8.67 -11.89 17.59
CA PRO A 378 8.29 -11.71 16.18
C PRO A 378 7.78 -12.98 15.48
N GLU A 379 8.30 -14.16 15.85
CA GLU A 379 7.89 -15.47 15.26
C GLU A 379 6.41 -15.79 15.49
N LYS A 380 5.85 -15.30 16.60
CA LYS A 380 4.44 -15.48 16.98
C LYS A 380 3.70 -14.15 16.99
N GLN A 381 4.22 -13.13 16.29
CA GLN A 381 3.65 -11.79 16.26
C GLN A 381 3.33 -11.24 17.67
N GLY A 382 4.17 -11.60 18.64
CA GLY A 382 4.04 -11.24 20.04
C GLY A 382 4.44 -9.78 20.26
N ALA A 383 3.45 -8.91 20.51
CA ALA A 383 3.66 -7.48 20.67
C ALA A 383 2.87 -6.92 21.86
N LEU A 384 3.56 -6.11 22.67
CA LEU A 384 2.99 -5.32 23.75
C LEU A 384 2.91 -3.86 23.31
N SER A 385 1.71 -3.32 23.24
CA SER A 385 1.43 -1.94 22.82
C SER A 385 0.87 -1.14 23.99
N LEU A 386 1.53 -0.03 24.32
CA LEU A 386 1.05 0.98 25.26
C LEU A 386 0.65 2.22 24.48
N SER A 387 -0.61 2.63 24.60
CA SER A 387 -1.14 3.85 24.00
C SER A 387 -1.69 4.75 25.09
N LEU A 388 -1.28 6.02 25.08
CA LEU A 388 -1.83 7.04 25.98
C LEU A 388 -2.05 8.32 25.21
N GLY A 389 -3.18 8.98 25.44
CA GLY A 389 -3.48 10.21 24.72
C GLY A 389 -4.77 10.86 25.13
N ASN A 390 -5.10 11.94 24.44
CA ASN A 390 -6.38 12.62 24.60
C ASN A 390 -7.10 12.81 23.26
N THR A 391 -8.42 12.76 23.35
CA THR A 391 -9.35 12.97 22.23
C THR A 391 -10.55 13.77 22.71
N ASN A 392 -11.37 14.22 21.76
CA ASN A 392 -12.70 14.74 22.07
C ASN A 392 -13.71 13.66 21.71
N GLN A 393 -14.48 13.21 22.70
CA GLN A 393 -15.52 12.18 22.51
C GLN A 393 -16.90 12.83 22.62
N GLY A 394 -17.86 12.32 21.84
CA GLY A 394 -19.26 12.75 21.88
C GLY A 394 -19.99 12.29 23.16
N TYR A 395 -21.32 12.36 23.14
CA TYR A 395 -22.20 12.14 24.29
C TYR A 395 -22.25 10.68 24.76
N SER A 396 -22.74 10.46 25.98
CA SER A 396 -23.14 9.13 26.45
C SER A 396 -24.40 8.67 25.70
N SER A 397 -24.49 7.36 25.44
CA SER A 397 -25.66 6.77 24.78
C SER A 397 -26.94 6.88 25.62
N LYS A 398 -26.83 7.01 26.95
CA LYS A 398 -27.98 7.23 27.84
C LYS A 398 -28.61 8.61 27.60
N ILE A 399 -27.78 9.66 27.48
CA ILE A 399 -28.22 11.02 27.12
C ILE A 399 -28.89 11.02 25.75
N MET A 400 -28.36 10.24 24.79
CA MET A 400 -28.94 10.13 23.44
C MET A 400 -30.35 9.53 23.46
N ASN A 401 -30.58 8.47 24.24
CA ASN A 401 -31.90 7.86 24.36
C ASN A 401 -32.92 8.83 25.00
N GLU A 402 -32.52 9.52 26.07
CA GLU A 402 -33.38 10.51 26.75
C GLU A 402 -33.67 11.71 25.83
N ILE A 403 -32.68 12.24 25.11
CA ILE A 403 -32.87 13.31 24.13
C ILE A 403 -33.77 12.85 22.98
N ASN A 404 -33.59 11.64 22.44
CA ASN A 404 -34.44 11.12 21.37
C ASN A 404 -35.88 10.87 21.83
N GLU A 405 -36.10 10.43 23.07
CA GLU A 405 -37.44 10.29 23.63
C GLU A 405 -38.13 11.64 23.83
N GLN A 406 -37.39 12.66 24.30
CA GLN A 406 -37.93 14.01 24.46
C GLN A 406 -38.14 14.73 23.12
N LEU A 407 -37.32 14.45 22.11
CA LEU A 407 -37.41 15.08 20.79
C LEU A 407 -38.43 14.41 19.85
N LYS A 408 -38.94 13.22 20.17
CA LYS A 408 -39.92 12.48 19.34
C LYS A 408 -41.15 13.32 18.96
N ASP A 409 -41.56 14.24 19.83
CA ASP A 409 -42.75 15.09 19.65
C ASP A 409 -42.44 16.54 19.22
N SER A 410 -41.18 16.86 18.91
CA SER A 410 -40.74 18.23 18.61
C SER A 410 -40.14 18.38 17.21
N THR A 411 -40.28 19.56 16.59
CA THR A 411 -39.70 19.91 15.27
C THR A 411 -38.17 20.12 15.31
N PHE A 412 -37.54 19.92 16.46
CA PHE A 412 -36.11 20.12 16.66
C PHE A 412 -35.32 18.88 16.23
N ASN A 413 -34.39 19.07 15.30
CA ASN A 413 -33.50 18.01 14.84
C ASN A 413 -32.25 17.96 15.73
N PHE A 414 -31.84 16.75 16.12
CA PHE A 414 -30.68 16.51 16.99
C PHE A 414 -29.38 17.17 16.44
N GLU A 415 -29.26 17.27 15.11
CA GLU A 415 -28.14 17.91 14.42
C GLU A 415 -27.94 19.39 14.75
N ASN A 416 -28.99 20.08 15.25
CA ASN A 416 -28.93 21.48 15.66
C ASN A 416 -28.50 21.67 17.12
N LEU A 417 -28.43 20.58 17.89
CA LEU A 417 -27.95 20.62 19.27
C LEU A 417 -26.42 20.53 19.24
N ASP A 418 -25.73 21.67 19.26
CA ASP A 418 -24.26 21.78 19.43
C ASP A 418 -23.88 21.40 20.87
N LEU A 419 -24.26 20.19 21.30
CA LEU A 419 -24.04 19.68 22.64
C LEU A 419 -22.52 19.61 22.90
N GLU A 420 -22.10 19.91 24.12
CA GLU A 420 -20.68 20.13 24.40
C GLU A 420 -19.92 18.82 24.68
N TYR A 421 -18.69 18.69 24.17
CA TYR A 421 -17.91 17.44 24.14
C TYR A 421 -17.32 17.07 25.52
N PHE A 422 -17.05 15.78 25.75
CA PHE A 422 -16.19 15.36 26.86
C PHE A 422 -14.72 15.37 26.41
N LYS A 423 -13.84 15.97 27.23
CA LYS A 423 -12.40 15.77 27.13
C LYS A 423 -12.10 14.36 27.59
N HIS A 424 -11.63 13.54 26.66
CA HIS A 424 -11.37 12.13 26.88
C HIS A 424 -9.87 11.89 26.96
N TYR A 425 -9.40 11.37 28.09
CA TYR A 425 -8.05 10.89 28.29
C TYR A 425 -8.09 9.38 28.42
N TYR A 426 -7.20 8.67 27.73
CA TYR A 426 -7.14 7.22 27.81
C TYR A 426 -5.70 6.74 28.00
N ILE A 427 -5.58 5.60 28.69
CA ILE A 427 -4.38 4.79 28.75
C ILE A 427 -4.81 3.38 28.43
N GLU A 428 -4.14 2.74 27.48
CA GLU A 428 -4.45 1.41 27.01
C GLU A 428 -3.17 0.60 26.91
N LEU A 429 -3.16 -0.56 27.57
CA LEU A 429 -2.11 -1.56 27.45
C LEU A 429 -2.71 -2.78 26.77
N LYS A 430 -2.20 -3.14 25.60
CA LYS A 430 -2.63 -4.29 24.78
C LYS A 430 -1.47 -5.24 24.57
N ASN A 431 -1.75 -6.53 24.67
CA ASN A 431 -0.84 -7.58 24.29
C ASN A 431 -1.49 -8.43 23.20
N GLN A 432 -0.77 -8.66 22.11
CA GLN A 432 -1.20 -9.52 21.02
C GLN A 432 -0.19 -10.65 20.87
N ILE A 433 -0.66 -11.88 20.69
CA ILE A 433 0.18 -13.04 20.42
C ILE A 433 -0.55 -14.06 19.56
N GLU A 434 0.15 -14.63 18.60
CA GLU A 434 -0.31 -15.77 17.82
C GLU A 434 -0.10 -17.07 18.62
N LEU A 435 -1.18 -17.80 18.87
CA LEU A 435 -1.10 -19.09 19.57
C LEU A 435 -0.71 -20.22 18.62
N PHE A 436 -1.32 -20.22 17.43
CA PHE A 436 -1.04 -21.12 16.31
C PHE A 436 -1.36 -20.39 14.99
N ASN A 437 -0.93 -20.96 13.86
CA ASN A 437 -0.96 -20.26 12.58
C ASN A 437 -2.35 -19.67 12.23
N GLY A 438 -2.41 -18.34 12.11
CA GLY A 438 -3.62 -17.59 11.81
C GLY A 438 -4.55 -17.33 12.99
N PHE A 439 -4.26 -17.85 14.20
CA PHE A 439 -5.06 -17.61 15.41
C PHE A 439 -4.32 -16.69 16.39
N GLN A 440 -4.85 -15.48 16.54
CA GLN A 440 -4.32 -14.44 17.40
C GLN A 440 -5.20 -14.24 18.63
N MET A 441 -4.56 -14.08 19.77
CA MET A 441 -5.18 -13.68 21.02
C MET A 441 -4.74 -12.27 21.36
N ILE A 442 -5.71 -11.42 21.67
CA ILE A 442 -5.51 -10.04 22.10
C ILE A 442 -6.02 -9.92 23.52
N THR A 443 -5.20 -9.42 24.42
CA THR A 443 -5.60 -9.11 25.81
C THR A 443 -5.26 -7.67 26.09
N GLY A 444 -6.19 -6.90 26.60
CA GLY A 444 -5.98 -5.49 26.88
C GLY A 444 -6.54 -5.06 28.21
N ILE A 445 -6.01 -3.95 28.72
CA ILE A 445 -6.57 -3.20 29.84
C ILE A 445 -6.58 -1.75 29.40
N SER A 446 -7.76 -1.14 29.41
CA SER A 446 -7.91 0.28 29.15
C SER A 446 -8.49 1.02 30.35
N TYR A 447 -8.03 2.25 30.54
CA TYR A 447 -8.54 3.18 31.52
C TYR A 447 -8.91 4.49 30.80
N HIS A 448 -10.18 4.86 30.88
CA HIS A 448 -10.73 6.04 30.23
C HIS A 448 -11.17 7.03 31.29
N ARG A 449 -10.80 8.30 31.13
CA ARG A 449 -11.22 9.42 31.97
C ARG A 449 -11.88 10.48 31.10
N ARG A 450 -13.15 10.76 31.38
CA ARG A 450 -13.97 11.72 30.62
C ARG A 450 -14.39 12.87 31.52
N ILE A 451 -14.08 14.09 31.07
CA ILE A 451 -14.31 15.34 31.81
C ILE A 451 -15.14 16.27 30.91
N PRO A 452 -16.26 16.83 31.39
CA PRO A 452 -17.07 17.75 30.59
C PRO A 452 -16.28 19.02 30.23
N THR A 453 -16.36 19.48 28.98
CA THR A 453 -15.63 20.67 28.49
C THR A 453 -16.15 21.98 29.09
N ARG A 454 -17.45 22.05 29.39
CA ARG A 454 -18.15 23.19 30.00
C ARG A 454 -19.32 22.64 30.82
N LYS A 455 -19.55 23.24 31.98
CA LYS A 455 -20.73 22.93 32.80
C LYS A 455 -21.91 23.71 32.24
N SER A 456 -22.95 23.04 31.77
CA SER A 456 -24.14 23.72 31.26
C SER A 456 -24.79 24.55 32.38
N ALA A 457 -25.05 25.82 32.10
CA ALA A 457 -25.77 26.74 33.00
C ALA A 457 -27.29 26.75 32.73
N ILE A 458 -27.72 26.05 31.68
CA ILE A 458 -29.13 25.78 31.38
C ILE A 458 -29.50 24.56 32.20
N ASP A 459 -30.66 24.59 32.84
CA ASP A 459 -31.22 23.49 33.64
C ASP A 459 -32.17 22.64 32.78
N PRO A 460 -31.69 21.57 32.11
CA PRO A 460 -32.53 20.63 31.37
C PRO A 460 -33.35 19.69 32.28
N GLY A 461 -33.32 19.88 33.61
CA GLY A 461 -33.95 19.04 34.62
C GLY A 461 -32.94 18.25 35.44
N ASP A 462 -33.26 18.04 36.73
CA ASP A 462 -32.37 17.49 37.77
C ASP A 462 -31.63 16.18 37.40
N GLY A 463 -32.22 15.31 36.57
CA GLY A 463 -31.59 14.05 36.17
C GLY A 463 -30.53 14.17 35.05
N VAL A 464 -30.66 15.18 34.18
CA VAL A 464 -29.77 15.36 33.01
C VAL A 464 -28.58 16.26 33.36
N THR A 465 -28.76 17.18 34.30
CA THR A 465 -27.69 18.06 34.84
C THR A 465 -26.59 17.26 35.55
N GLU A 466 -26.94 16.21 36.29
CA GLU A 466 -25.96 15.29 36.91
C GLU A 466 -25.14 14.55 35.85
N ILE A 467 -25.82 13.99 34.83
CA ILE A 467 -25.15 13.17 33.81
C ILE A 467 -24.15 13.99 32.97
N ILE A 468 -24.45 15.27 32.72
CA ILE A 468 -23.61 16.18 31.91
C ILE A 468 -22.43 16.76 32.70
N ASN A 469 -22.57 16.93 34.02
CA ASN A 469 -21.58 17.64 34.85
C ASN A 469 -20.62 16.70 35.61
N GLU A 470 -20.87 15.40 35.62
CA GLU A 470 -20.01 14.43 36.30
C GLU A 470 -18.78 14.00 35.50
N ASN A 471 -17.73 13.63 36.23
CA ASN A 471 -16.53 13.01 35.67
C ASN A 471 -16.73 11.49 35.62
N TYR A 472 -16.48 10.88 34.47
CA TYR A 472 -16.59 9.44 34.31
C TYR A 472 -15.22 8.77 34.21
N HIS A 473 -15.09 7.63 34.87
CA HIS A 473 -13.91 6.78 34.81
C HIS A 473 -14.34 5.35 34.46
N ASP A 474 -13.75 4.79 33.40
CA ASP A 474 -14.01 3.41 32.99
C ASP A 474 -12.71 2.61 33.00
N PHE A 475 -12.66 1.54 33.77
CA PHE A 475 -11.61 0.53 33.72
C PHE A 475 -12.14 -0.71 33.00
N ILE A 476 -11.59 -1.02 31.83
CA ILE A 476 -12.10 -2.03 30.90
C ILE A 476 -10.99 -3.01 30.54
N PRO A 477 -10.90 -4.17 31.22
CA PRO A 477 -10.23 -5.33 30.67
C PRO A 477 -10.93 -5.81 29.39
N THR A 478 -10.14 -6.17 28.39
CA THR A 478 -10.59 -6.69 27.10
C THR A 478 -9.86 -7.99 26.76
N ILE A 479 -10.59 -8.90 26.13
CA ILE A 479 -10.05 -10.12 25.54
C ILE A 479 -10.67 -10.29 24.16
N GLY A 480 -9.83 -10.54 23.16
CA GLY A 480 -10.26 -10.74 21.79
C GLY A 480 -9.52 -11.90 21.15
N PHE A 481 -10.18 -12.50 20.16
CA PHE A 481 -9.64 -13.57 19.34
C PHE A 481 -9.84 -13.20 17.88
N SER A 482 -8.83 -13.43 17.06
CA SER A 482 -8.90 -13.29 15.61
C SER A 482 -8.39 -14.58 14.98
N TYR A 483 -9.13 -15.12 14.01
CA TYR A 483 -8.78 -16.34 13.32
C TYR A 483 -8.92 -16.22 11.81
N THR A 484 -7.83 -16.50 11.10
CA THR A 484 -7.80 -16.63 9.64
C THR A 484 -7.37 -18.06 9.28
N PRO A 485 -8.30 -18.91 8.81
CA PRO A 485 -7.97 -20.28 8.42
C PRO A 485 -6.94 -20.32 7.29
N ARG A 486 -6.02 -21.30 7.32
CA ARG A 486 -5.00 -21.54 6.28
C ARG A 486 -4.25 -20.27 5.84
N GLN A 487 -3.87 -19.44 6.81
CA GLN A 487 -3.09 -18.23 6.56
C GLN A 487 -1.69 -18.59 6.01
N TYR A 488 -1.39 -18.15 4.79
CA TYR A 488 -0.03 -18.23 4.26
C TYR A 488 0.84 -17.17 4.94
N TYR A 489 2.09 -17.53 5.22
CA TYR A 489 3.04 -16.64 5.86
C TYR A 489 4.46 -16.91 5.38
N TRP A 490 5.37 -16.00 5.66
CA TRP A 490 6.79 -16.18 5.47
C TRP A 490 7.56 -15.59 6.65
N MET A 491 8.81 -16.02 6.84
CA MET A 491 9.69 -15.57 7.91
C MET A 491 10.80 -14.70 7.34
N ASP A 492 10.80 -13.41 7.69
CA ASP A 492 11.94 -12.53 7.48
C ASP A 492 12.84 -12.59 8.72
N GLY A 493 13.89 -13.43 8.66
CA GLY A 493 14.69 -13.77 9.83
C GLY A 493 13.84 -14.48 10.91
N TYR A 494 13.65 -13.82 12.05
CA TYR A 494 12.78 -14.30 13.14
C TYR A 494 11.36 -13.74 13.07
N ARG A 495 11.05 -12.86 12.12
CA ARG A 495 9.77 -12.17 12.02
C ARG A 495 8.80 -12.89 11.11
N LYS A 496 7.61 -13.18 11.62
CA LYS A 496 6.55 -13.80 10.83
C LYS A 496 5.63 -12.75 10.19
N GLU A 497 5.54 -12.76 8.88
CA GLU A 497 4.65 -11.88 8.10
C GLU A 497 3.55 -12.69 7.42
N TYR A 498 2.31 -12.25 7.60
CA TYR A 498 1.14 -12.84 6.93
C TYR A 498 1.04 -12.36 5.49
N LEU A 499 0.70 -13.28 4.59
CA LEU A 499 0.43 -13.02 3.18
C LEU A 499 -1.09 -13.10 2.93
N TYR A 500 -1.54 -13.93 2.01
CA TYR A 500 -2.97 -14.08 1.69
C TYR A 500 -3.59 -15.30 2.38
N SER A 501 -4.91 -15.32 2.46
CA SER A 501 -5.72 -16.51 2.75
C SER A 501 -6.92 -16.57 1.82
N TYR A 502 -7.36 -17.78 1.50
CA TYR A 502 -8.60 -18.03 0.77
C TYR A 502 -9.86 -17.96 1.66
N TYR A 503 -9.68 -17.80 2.97
CA TYR A 503 -10.75 -17.75 3.96
C TYR A 503 -10.83 -16.36 4.60
N PRO A 504 -12.02 -15.96 5.10
CA PRO A 504 -12.16 -14.70 5.82
C PRO A 504 -11.42 -14.72 7.16
N THR A 505 -11.04 -13.54 7.62
CA THR A 505 -10.61 -13.31 9.00
C THR A 505 -11.85 -13.07 9.84
N ILE A 506 -11.99 -13.82 10.92
CA ILE A 506 -13.10 -13.71 11.87
C ILE A 506 -12.52 -13.22 13.20
N SER A 507 -13.02 -12.11 13.71
CA SER A 507 -12.60 -11.54 14.99
C SER A 507 -13.78 -11.40 15.95
N ILE A 508 -13.52 -11.61 17.23
CA ILE A 508 -14.48 -11.34 18.31
C ILE A 508 -13.74 -10.71 19.49
N GLU A 509 -14.34 -9.69 20.10
CA GLU A 509 -13.79 -8.99 21.25
C GLU A 509 -14.84 -8.85 22.35
N PHE A 510 -14.42 -9.10 23.59
CA PHE A 510 -15.21 -8.97 24.80
C PHE A 510 -14.52 -7.97 25.72
N GLY A 511 -15.22 -6.91 26.12
CA GLY A 511 -14.78 -5.95 27.12
C GLY A 511 -15.76 -5.91 28.28
N ARG A 512 -15.27 -5.69 29.50
CA ARG A 512 -16.14 -5.51 30.67
C ARG A 512 -15.64 -4.37 31.53
N ALA A 513 -16.45 -3.33 31.70
CA ALA A 513 -16.19 -2.26 32.66
C ALA A 513 -16.43 -2.78 34.08
N ILE A 514 -15.44 -2.60 34.97
CA ILE A 514 -15.48 -3.07 36.35
C ILE A 514 -15.59 -1.88 37.31
N PRO A 515 -16.68 -1.78 38.10
CA PRO A 515 -16.85 -0.68 39.05
C PRO A 515 -15.88 -0.80 40.24
N GLY A 516 -15.51 0.34 40.84
CA GLY A 516 -14.71 0.42 42.07
C GLY A 516 -13.19 0.34 41.87
N VAL A 517 -12.70 -0.19 40.75
CA VAL A 517 -11.27 -0.22 40.42
C VAL A 517 -10.84 1.18 39.97
N TRP A 518 -9.88 1.80 40.66
CA TRP A 518 -9.37 3.15 40.34
C TRP A 518 -10.47 4.22 40.19
N LYS A 519 -11.49 4.17 41.05
CA LYS A 519 -12.68 5.05 41.00
C LYS A 519 -13.50 4.90 39.72
N SER A 520 -13.45 3.73 39.06
CA SER A 520 -14.30 3.45 37.92
C SER A 520 -15.76 3.37 38.33
N SER A 521 -16.61 4.11 37.63
CA SER A 521 -18.07 4.07 37.77
C SER A 521 -18.74 3.14 36.74
N GLY A 522 -17.99 2.70 35.72
CA GLY A 522 -18.47 1.82 34.66
C GLY A 522 -18.82 0.42 35.13
N ASN A 523 -20.04 -0.03 34.83
CA ASN A 523 -20.54 -1.38 35.01
C ASN A 523 -21.39 -1.77 33.80
N TYR A 524 -20.70 -2.20 32.74
CA TYR A 524 -21.29 -2.65 31.48
C TYR A 524 -20.36 -3.65 30.79
N GLY A 525 -20.91 -4.48 29.91
CA GLY A 525 -20.15 -5.35 29.01
C GLY A 525 -20.23 -4.82 27.57
N ARG A 526 -19.20 -5.07 26.78
CA ARG A 526 -19.15 -4.79 25.35
C ARG A 526 -18.76 -6.07 24.63
N VAL A 527 -19.52 -6.42 23.59
CA VAL A 527 -19.20 -7.55 22.71
C VAL A 527 -19.22 -7.04 21.29
N GLU A 528 -18.16 -7.33 20.54
CA GLU A 528 -18.05 -6.99 19.13
C GLU A 528 -17.54 -8.17 18.33
N ALA A 529 -18.08 -8.35 17.13
CA ALA A 529 -17.62 -9.35 16.18
C ALA A 529 -17.41 -8.69 14.81
N ASP A 530 -16.41 -9.19 14.09
CA ASP A 530 -16.01 -8.70 12.78
C ASP A 530 -15.67 -9.87 11.85
N ILE A 531 -16.06 -9.74 10.58
CA ILE A 531 -15.70 -10.64 9.50
C ILE A 531 -15.29 -9.80 8.30
N HIS A 532 -14.06 -9.96 7.84
CA HIS A 532 -13.57 -9.31 6.63
C HIS A 532 -12.79 -10.27 5.73
N GLN A 533 -12.87 -10.03 4.42
CA GLN A 533 -12.09 -10.77 3.43
C GLN A 533 -11.83 -9.91 2.18
N SER A 534 -10.68 -10.14 1.57
CA SER A 534 -10.33 -9.65 0.24
C SER A 534 -10.22 -10.81 -0.74
N ILE A 535 -11.09 -10.84 -1.75
CA ILE A 535 -11.15 -11.88 -2.77
C ILE A 535 -10.55 -11.34 -4.07
N TYR A 536 -9.50 -12.00 -4.56
CA TYR A 536 -8.91 -11.73 -5.86
C TYR A 536 -9.69 -12.50 -6.94
N LEU A 537 -10.34 -11.76 -7.84
CA LEU A 537 -11.14 -12.33 -8.94
C LEU A 537 -10.33 -12.47 -10.24
N GLY A 538 -9.02 -12.22 -10.18
CA GLY A 538 -8.09 -12.24 -11.32
C GLY A 538 -8.15 -10.99 -12.18
N LEU A 539 -7.11 -10.80 -13.02
CA LEU A 539 -6.99 -9.69 -13.97
C LEU A 539 -7.18 -8.31 -13.29
N SER A 540 -6.55 -8.14 -12.13
CA SER A 540 -6.57 -6.91 -11.33
C SER A 540 -7.95 -6.51 -10.77
N ARG A 541 -8.86 -7.47 -10.60
CA ARG A 541 -10.16 -7.28 -9.95
C ARG A 541 -10.12 -7.78 -8.53
N ARG A 542 -10.65 -6.98 -7.61
CA ARG A 542 -10.68 -7.28 -6.18
C ARG A 542 -12.05 -6.99 -5.61
N PHE A 543 -12.57 -7.93 -4.83
CA PHE A 543 -13.80 -7.75 -4.07
C PHE A 543 -13.49 -7.83 -2.59
N ASN A 544 -13.75 -6.75 -1.87
CA ASN A 544 -13.57 -6.68 -0.43
C ASN A 544 -14.94 -6.59 0.24
N TYR A 545 -15.14 -7.36 1.30
CA TYR A 545 -16.30 -7.19 2.16
C TYR A 545 -15.88 -7.17 3.62
N HIS A 546 -16.66 -6.44 4.42
CA HIS A 546 -16.44 -6.26 5.86
C HIS A 546 -17.81 -6.16 6.53
N ILE A 547 -18.09 -7.09 7.43
CA ILE A 547 -19.33 -7.17 8.19
C ILE A 547 -18.95 -7.14 9.66
N SER A 548 -19.46 -6.17 10.41
CA SER A 548 -19.22 -6.08 11.85
C SER A 548 -20.48 -5.75 12.61
N GLY A 549 -20.52 -6.17 13.87
CA GLY A 549 -21.64 -5.94 14.75
C GLY A 549 -21.17 -5.87 16.19
N GLY A 550 -21.81 -4.99 16.95
CA GLY A 550 -21.46 -4.74 18.34
C GLY A 550 -22.68 -4.48 19.19
N LEU A 551 -22.58 -4.84 20.47
CA LEU A 551 -23.62 -4.57 21.46
C LEU A 551 -23.04 -4.34 22.86
N TYR A 552 -23.68 -3.44 23.59
CA TYR A 552 -23.45 -3.24 25.03
C TYR A 552 -24.44 -4.05 25.86
N THR A 553 -23.93 -4.88 26.76
CA THR A 553 -24.71 -5.69 27.72
C THR A 553 -24.61 -5.15 29.13
N ALA A 554 -25.55 -5.56 30.01
CA ALA A 554 -25.49 -5.30 31.45
C ALA A 554 -25.26 -3.82 31.81
N GLN A 555 -25.97 -2.91 31.12
CA GLN A 555 -25.85 -1.44 31.22
C GLN A 555 -26.37 -0.90 32.57
N LYS A 556 -25.69 -1.21 33.67
CA LYS A 556 -26.10 -0.77 35.03
C LYS A 556 -25.59 0.62 35.39
N SER A 557 -24.64 1.17 34.62
CA SER A 557 -24.11 2.52 34.76
C SER A 557 -24.23 3.29 33.44
N THR A 558 -24.02 4.61 33.50
CA THR A 558 -23.76 5.42 32.30
C THR A 558 -22.54 4.84 31.57
N TYR A 559 -22.65 4.68 30.26
CA TYR A 559 -21.57 4.24 29.38
C TYR A 559 -21.48 5.16 28.16
N PHE A 560 -20.32 5.15 27.53
CA PHE A 560 -20.06 5.86 26.28
C PHE A 560 -19.85 4.79 25.21
N ALA A 561 -20.71 4.76 24.18
CA ALA A 561 -20.50 3.87 23.05
C ALA A 561 -19.18 4.25 22.37
N ASP A 562 -18.25 3.30 22.43
CA ASP A 562 -16.88 3.36 21.95
C ASP A 562 -16.58 1.97 21.42
N TYR A 563 -17.12 1.68 20.24
CA TYR A 563 -16.87 0.41 19.56
C TYR A 563 -15.46 0.39 19.00
N ARG A 564 -14.90 -0.79 18.76
CA ARG A 564 -13.61 -0.96 18.12
C ARG A 564 -13.76 -0.92 16.60
N TYR A 565 -14.73 -1.66 16.06
CA TYR A 565 -14.91 -1.79 14.61
C TYR A 565 -15.86 -0.73 14.01
N PHE A 566 -16.69 -0.09 14.83
CA PHE A 566 -17.54 1.03 14.41
C PHE A 566 -17.01 2.36 14.94
N THR A 567 -15.96 2.86 14.29
CA THR A 567 -15.34 4.14 14.62
C THR A 567 -15.08 4.97 13.37
N ARG A 568 -15.05 6.30 13.56
CA ARG A 568 -14.62 7.22 12.53
C ARG A 568 -13.17 7.62 12.75
N HIS A 569 -12.28 7.14 11.90
CA HIS A 569 -10.93 7.68 11.79
C HIS A 569 -11.02 9.05 11.11
N ASN A 570 -10.82 10.13 11.87
CA ASN A 570 -10.94 11.51 11.38
C ASN A 570 -9.77 11.96 10.49
N PHE A 571 -8.72 11.14 10.37
CA PHE A 571 -7.63 11.37 9.44
C PHE A 571 -7.80 10.49 8.21
N PRO A 572 -7.64 11.04 6.99
CA PRO A 572 -7.53 10.21 5.80
C PRO A 572 -6.20 9.45 5.86
N GLU A 573 -6.26 8.23 6.40
CA GLU A 573 -5.30 7.19 6.04
C GLU A 573 -5.44 6.97 4.53
N SER A 574 -4.33 6.79 3.82
CA SER A 574 -4.27 6.87 2.37
C SER A 574 -5.15 5.84 1.66
N TRP A 575 -5.48 6.16 0.41
CA TRP A 575 -6.25 5.32 -0.50
C TRP A 575 -5.53 4.04 -0.96
N GLY A 576 -4.23 3.90 -0.66
CA GLY A 576 -3.39 2.75 -0.98
C GLY A 576 -3.24 1.71 0.15
N GLY A 577 -3.91 1.89 1.29
CA GLY A 577 -4.00 0.88 2.36
C GLY A 577 -5.25 0.02 2.20
N ASP A 578 -5.17 -1.25 2.60
CA ASP A 578 -6.28 -2.22 2.58
C ASP A 578 -7.50 -1.81 3.45
N ASP A 579 -7.39 -0.71 4.21
CA ASP A 579 -8.38 -0.28 5.21
C ASP A 579 -9.51 0.62 4.69
N PHE A 580 -9.59 0.91 3.39
CA PHE A 580 -10.70 1.72 2.84
C PHE A 580 -12.03 0.95 2.68
N GLY A 581 -11.99 -0.38 2.68
CA GLY A 581 -13.20 -1.21 2.72
C GLY A 581 -13.65 -1.42 4.16
N GLY A 582 -14.67 -0.69 4.63
CA GLY A 582 -15.14 -0.87 6.01
C GLY A 582 -15.59 0.36 6.79
N VAL A 583 -15.65 1.53 6.14
CA VAL A 583 -16.00 2.79 6.81
C VAL A 583 -17.10 3.53 6.06
N PHE A 584 -17.87 4.33 6.79
CA PHE A 584 -18.81 5.29 6.22
C PHE A 584 -18.10 6.59 5.89
N HIS A 585 -18.29 7.13 4.67
CA HIS A 585 -17.65 8.37 4.25
C HIS A 585 -18.54 9.59 4.49
N GLN A 586 -19.87 9.45 4.47
CA GLN A 586 -20.84 10.52 4.70
C GLN A 586 -21.45 10.51 6.11
N LEU A 587 -21.44 9.38 6.81
CA LEU A 587 -22.06 9.31 8.13
C LEU A 587 -21.44 10.33 9.12
N GLY A 588 -22.30 11.17 9.69
CA GLY A 588 -21.91 12.15 10.71
C GLY A 588 -21.22 11.49 11.90
N SER A 589 -20.17 12.12 12.44
CA SER A 589 -19.38 11.56 13.55
C SER A 589 -20.20 11.29 14.81
N VAL A 590 -21.36 11.94 14.96
CA VAL A 590 -22.23 11.78 16.13
C VAL A 590 -22.87 10.40 16.18
N TRP A 591 -23.17 9.82 15.02
CA TRP A 591 -23.87 8.53 14.93
C TRP A 591 -23.03 7.34 15.40
N PHE A 592 -21.70 7.45 15.39
CA PHE A 592 -20.79 6.38 15.82
C PHE A 592 -20.91 6.05 17.31
N ASN A 593 -21.29 7.03 18.13
CA ASN A 593 -21.43 6.87 19.59
C ASN A 593 -22.91 6.91 20.03
N ALA A 594 -23.84 6.97 19.08
CA ALA A 594 -25.25 7.25 19.36
C ALA A 594 -26.03 6.03 19.85
N SER A 595 -25.54 4.82 19.63
CA SER A 595 -26.32 3.60 19.90
C SER A 595 -25.55 2.52 20.66
N ASP A 596 -26.32 1.76 21.43
CA ASP A 596 -25.87 0.65 22.25
C ASP A 596 -25.73 -0.67 21.49
N LYS A 597 -26.21 -0.69 20.24
CA LYS A 597 -26.08 -1.81 19.30
C LYS A 597 -25.90 -1.28 17.88
N TYR A 598 -25.12 -1.98 17.08
CA TYR A 598 -25.05 -1.71 15.65
C TYR A 598 -24.76 -2.98 14.87
N VAL A 599 -25.16 -2.96 13.60
CA VAL A 599 -24.71 -3.91 12.58
C VAL A 599 -24.36 -3.10 11.34
N GLN A 600 -23.17 -3.32 10.80
CA GLN A 600 -22.74 -2.71 9.54
C GLN A 600 -22.27 -3.78 8.55
N ALA A 601 -22.43 -3.47 7.28
CA ALA A 601 -21.89 -4.25 6.18
C ALA A 601 -21.34 -3.31 5.12
N HIS A 602 -20.14 -3.59 4.65
CA HIS A 602 -19.46 -2.87 3.59
C HIS A 602 -19.06 -3.85 2.50
N ALA A 603 -19.26 -3.44 1.26
CA ALA A 603 -18.78 -4.12 0.07
C ALA A 603 -18.08 -3.10 -0.83
N MET A 604 -16.88 -3.45 -1.28
CA MET A 604 -16.11 -2.66 -2.22
C MET A 604 -15.68 -3.55 -3.38
N TYR A 605 -16.03 -3.14 -4.59
CA TYR A 605 -15.59 -3.81 -5.81
C TYR A 605 -14.63 -2.90 -6.56
N GLU A 606 -13.41 -3.38 -6.80
CA GLU A 606 -12.37 -2.69 -7.55
C GLU A 606 -12.13 -3.41 -8.88
N SER A 607 -12.15 -2.64 -9.97
CA SER A 607 -11.90 -3.13 -11.33
C SER A 607 -11.27 -2.02 -12.16
N PRO A 608 -10.33 -2.35 -13.08
CA PRO A 608 -9.80 -1.39 -14.05
C PRO A 608 -10.82 -0.88 -15.07
N PHE A 609 -11.92 -1.61 -15.26
CA PHE A 609 -12.93 -1.33 -16.27
C PHE A 609 -14.32 -1.44 -15.63
N MET A 610 -15.02 -0.31 -15.49
CA MET A 610 -16.43 -0.27 -15.12
C MET A 610 -17.22 0.76 -15.95
N LEU A 611 -17.49 1.94 -15.39
CA LEU A 611 -18.38 2.95 -15.97
C LEU A 611 -17.64 3.81 -16.99
N PHE A 612 -16.36 4.12 -16.80
CA PHE A 612 -15.64 4.99 -17.74
C PHE A 612 -15.47 4.36 -19.13
N GLN A 613 -15.44 3.03 -19.21
CA GLN A 613 -15.49 2.29 -20.47
C GLN A 613 -16.76 2.62 -21.29
N LEU A 614 -17.89 2.88 -20.63
CA LEU A 614 -19.17 3.13 -21.29
C LEU A 614 -19.32 4.59 -21.76
N PHE A 615 -18.80 5.55 -20.99
CA PHE A 615 -19.09 6.98 -21.23
C PHE A 615 -17.96 7.77 -21.89
N LYS A 616 -16.67 7.46 -21.61
CA LYS A 616 -15.50 8.20 -22.17
C LYS A 616 -14.25 7.30 -22.29
N PRO A 617 -14.09 6.56 -23.39
CA PRO A 617 -12.94 5.66 -23.60
C PRO A 617 -11.57 6.34 -23.57
N GLU A 618 -11.50 7.63 -23.89
CA GLU A 618 -10.25 8.40 -23.85
C GLU A 618 -9.79 8.70 -22.41
N ALA A 619 -10.74 8.86 -21.46
CA ALA A 619 -10.43 9.13 -20.06
C ALA A 619 -9.86 7.89 -19.35
N THR A 620 -10.24 6.69 -19.80
CA THR A 620 -9.71 5.40 -19.32
C THR A 620 -8.19 5.28 -19.47
N LYS A 621 -7.56 6.08 -20.35
CA LYS A 621 -6.10 6.14 -20.52
C LYS A 621 -5.34 6.62 -19.27
N HIS A 622 -6.01 7.37 -18.39
CA HIS A 622 -5.39 8.03 -17.23
C HIS A 622 -5.91 7.50 -15.88
N ILE A 623 -6.84 6.54 -15.92
CA ILE A 623 -7.47 5.92 -14.74
C ILE A 623 -6.92 4.50 -14.61
N ILE A 624 -6.51 4.11 -13.40
CA ILE A 624 -5.86 2.81 -13.11
C ILE A 624 -6.87 1.85 -12.50
N SER A 625 -7.69 2.34 -11.57
CA SER A 625 -8.79 1.58 -11.01
C SER A 625 -10.03 2.44 -10.80
N GLU A 626 -11.17 1.81 -11.05
CA GLU A 626 -12.49 2.27 -10.67
C GLU A 626 -12.92 1.44 -9.44
N ARG A 627 -13.68 2.06 -8.53
CA ARG A 627 -14.12 1.46 -7.27
C ARG A 627 -15.59 1.76 -7.05
N PHE A 628 -16.37 0.73 -6.78
CA PHE A 628 -17.76 0.85 -6.33
C PHE A 628 -17.84 0.52 -4.85
N TYR A 629 -18.58 1.33 -4.11
CA TYR A 629 -18.76 1.21 -2.67
C TYR A 629 -20.23 1.04 -2.34
N LEU A 630 -20.53 0.08 -1.48
CA LEU A 630 -21.84 -0.11 -0.88
C LEU A 630 -21.65 -0.32 0.62
N SER A 631 -22.26 0.53 1.42
CA SER A 631 -22.22 0.44 2.87
C SER A 631 -23.64 0.47 3.40
N GLN A 632 -23.95 -0.39 4.36
CA GLN A 632 -25.25 -0.48 5.02
C GLN A 632 -25.04 -0.47 6.53
N LEU A 633 -25.84 0.32 7.23
CA LEU A 633 -25.85 0.43 8.67
C LEU A 633 -27.25 0.21 9.22
N TRP A 634 -27.31 -0.53 10.31
CA TRP A 634 -28.47 -0.66 11.16
C TRP A 634 -28.06 -0.29 12.60
N MET A 635 -28.83 0.61 13.20
CA MET A 635 -28.78 0.90 14.64
C MET A 635 -30.18 1.32 15.11
N PRO A 636 -30.54 1.08 16.38
CA PRO A 636 -31.84 1.49 16.95
C PRO A 636 -32.27 2.93 16.63
N VAL A 637 -31.34 3.89 16.72
CA VAL A 637 -31.62 5.32 16.49
C VAL A 637 -31.66 5.72 15.01
N LYS A 638 -31.02 4.93 14.13
CA LYS A 638 -30.99 5.11 12.67
C LYS A 638 -31.19 3.74 12.00
N PRO A 639 -32.45 3.28 11.87
CA PRO A 639 -32.77 1.89 11.54
C PRO A 639 -32.28 1.40 10.17
N SER A 640 -32.06 2.28 9.21
CA SER A 640 -31.52 1.89 7.91
C SER A 640 -30.81 3.07 7.26
N TYR A 641 -29.48 3.02 7.26
CA TYR A 641 -28.66 3.97 6.51
C TYR A 641 -27.85 3.26 5.45
N THR A 642 -28.00 3.69 4.21
CA THR A 642 -27.29 3.12 3.05
C THR A 642 -26.39 4.20 2.46
N GLU A 643 -25.14 3.88 2.19
CA GLU A 643 -24.21 4.77 1.50
C GLU A 643 -23.71 4.07 0.24
N ILE A 644 -23.89 4.73 -0.91
CA ILE A 644 -23.41 4.26 -2.20
C ILE A 644 -22.33 5.21 -2.67
N GLY A 645 -21.18 4.67 -3.05
CA GLY A 645 -20.06 5.46 -3.50
C GLY A 645 -19.52 4.97 -4.84
N TYR A 646 -18.96 5.90 -5.59
CA TYR A 646 -18.20 5.60 -6.78
C TYR A 646 -16.92 6.44 -6.78
N GLY A 647 -15.80 5.76 -6.94
CA GLY A 647 -14.47 6.36 -6.97
C GLY A 647 -13.65 5.91 -8.15
N PHE A 648 -12.70 6.74 -8.56
CA PHE A 648 -11.70 6.41 -9.54
C PHE A 648 -10.37 7.04 -9.16
N GLY A 649 -9.31 6.33 -9.53
CA GLY A 649 -7.99 6.58 -8.99
C GLY A 649 -6.86 6.35 -9.98
N ASN A 650 -5.75 7.03 -9.72
CA ASN A 650 -4.43 6.73 -10.25
C ASN A 650 -3.36 6.98 -9.17
N HIS A 651 -2.09 6.77 -9.50
CA HIS A 651 -0.98 6.98 -8.56
C HIS A 651 -0.76 8.45 -8.10
N ILE A 652 -1.51 9.43 -8.63
CA ILE A 652 -1.42 10.85 -8.22
C ILE A 652 -2.58 11.21 -7.31
N PHE A 653 -3.80 10.83 -7.71
CA PHE A 653 -5.01 11.28 -7.08
C PHE A 653 -6.05 10.18 -7.05
N ASN A 654 -6.87 10.23 -6.00
CA ASN A 654 -8.08 9.43 -5.87
C ASN A 654 -9.26 10.36 -5.62
N VAL A 655 -10.31 10.18 -6.40
CA VAL A 655 -11.56 10.95 -6.30
C VAL A 655 -12.70 9.98 -6.07
N ALA A 656 -13.59 10.28 -5.13
CA ALA A 656 -14.84 9.57 -5.00
C ALA A 656 -16.00 10.47 -4.59
N ALA A 657 -17.18 10.10 -5.08
CA ALA A 657 -18.45 10.69 -4.70
C ALA A 657 -19.25 9.64 -3.92
N PHE A 658 -19.90 10.06 -2.84
CA PHE A 658 -20.71 9.20 -1.98
C PHE A 658 -22.08 9.85 -1.77
N VAL A 659 -23.13 9.05 -1.88
CA VAL A 659 -24.52 9.45 -1.64
C VAL A 659 -25.06 8.61 -0.49
N GLY A 660 -25.59 9.29 0.53
CA GLY A 660 -26.22 8.67 1.69
C GLY A 660 -27.74 8.68 1.57
N PHE A 661 -28.37 7.61 2.04
CA PHE A 661 -29.82 7.44 2.14
C PHE A 661 -30.19 7.02 3.56
N ASP A 662 -31.14 7.71 4.19
CA ASP A 662 -31.76 7.29 5.45
C ASP A 662 -33.19 6.81 5.19
N LYS A 663 -33.49 5.55 5.52
CA LYS A 663 -34.77 4.88 5.22
C LYS A 663 -35.19 5.06 3.75
N LEU A 664 -34.24 4.90 2.83
CA LEU A 664 -34.40 5.10 1.37
C LEU A 664 -34.70 6.55 0.93
N LYS A 665 -34.73 7.53 1.85
CA LYS A 665 -34.79 8.95 1.52
C LYS A 665 -33.39 9.50 1.37
N TYR A 666 -33.19 10.39 0.41
CA TYR A 666 -31.92 11.07 0.22
C TYR A 666 -31.53 11.86 1.48
N ASP A 667 -30.34 11.59 2.01
CA ASP A 667 -29.77 12.25 3.20
C ASP A 667 -28.76 13.32 2.77
N GLY A 668 -27.83 12.97 1.88
CA GLY A 668 -26.83 13.92 1.38
C GLY A 668 -25.85 13.32 0.38
N ILE A 669 -25.04 14.20 -0.22
CA ILE A 669 -23.93 13.86 -1.10
C ILE A 669 -22.64 14.46 -0.54
N GLY A 670 -21.52 13.76 -0.71
CA GLY A 670 -20.25 14.41 -0.53
C GLY A 670 -19.13 13.78 -1.32
N PHE A 671 -18.09 14.58 -1.49
CA PHE A 671 -16.97 14.30 -2.36
C PHE A 671 -15.69 14.19 -1.53
N LYS A 672 -14.89 13.17 -1.82
CA LYS A 672 -13.57 12.99 -1.25
C LYS A 672 -12.53 13.06 -2.35
N PHE A 673 -11.46 13.78 -2.08
CA PHE A 673 -10.34 13.95 -2.98
C PHE A 673 -9.05 13.84 -2.17
N ALA A 674 -8.13 12.99 -2.62
CA ALA A 674 -6.83 12.81 -1.98
C ALA A 674 -5.72 12.86 -3.04
N PHE A 675 -4.60 13.51 -2.68
CA PHE A 675 -3.37 13.45 -3.45
C PHE A 675 -2.41 12.45 -2.80
N GLU A 676 -2.03 11.40 -3.53
CA GLU A 676 -1.10 10.36 -3.05
C GLU A 676 0.37 10.69 -3.33
N LEU A 677 0.64 11.75 -4.08
CA LEU A 677 1.96 12.14 -4.60
C LEU A 677 3.05 12.41 -3.53
N PHE A 678 2.69 12.50 -2.25
CA PHE A 678 3.55 12.99 -1.17
C PHE A 678 3.68 12.07 0.05
N GLN A 679 3.27 10.80 -0.05
CA GLN A 679 3.36 9.85 1.06
C GLN A 679 4.68 9.10 1.15
#